data_AF-A0A349GZQ4-F1
#
_entry.id   AF-A0A349GZQ4-F1
#
_cell.length_a   1.000
_cell.length_b   1.000
_cell.length_c   1.000
_cell.angle_alpha   90.00
_cell.angle_beta   90.00
_cell.angle_gamma   90.00
#
_symmetry.space_group_name_H-M   'P 1'
#
loop_
_entity.id
_entity.type
_entity.pdbx_description
1 polymer ?
#
loop_
_entity_poly.entity_id
_entity_poly.type
_entity_poly.pdbx_seq_one_letter_code
_entity_poly.pdbx_strand_id
1 'polypeptide(L)'
;MPDDYTTRNQSPAMSIAHPDSPPPNDPSESVHLPDPADYQGQLHLEKVDLPLFFTGRIVALPVTLHNESRVVWPAAGDHPVRVAYHWLRPDGTLWVRDGRRTNLSGDLGPGESIALEAVIESPDEPGAAILQLTAVQERRSWFEPHGFSKVDLNVEILDFTEYARGGIEPVHDLPEPRAGETVSLAVRLRNEGAQIWPAQGFYAVRISYHWYSMDDHLVERDGLRTNLPADLKGGESRIMAAQVKMPPNPGTYILEWTVVQDRVAWLEKSATFQSTRTTVEVGEPLPETEREAITSAGDSHAARLARQDDYFTVTLAGRRFGRGIRPVIRWIKGDGLDDDVTRTAIAEATRRFGQRVDYCLCTNGINADRVRDILAWAVEPVEWQPVTPADNLTLATRLEAAGCPPEHYGYWWKWFPERVRGQGPEWILDGDMVITGAPTWFDQWRTGQDECRVTQDDRWPKDGLYGHYAAYVDNSSRLYSGLIALPPGLYYMPAVEAILGRQPLNFGHDGRRDMCEQGVIAAAFQTIGATPIPLYEFPFARAFEEQVDYGVLGDQGTAWGYHFGNAFRRRNLHFERLTAQGVLFSRTSPLSLLERFAWMKNAGQWGIPGWGMPDDAAVLILEYAQAFIGQTVLELGTSRGRMSAMLASLGCRVTTVDRHDRGARQNLEGLKVTVIVDDAVHYLATTTQTFPLIVIDFHGNAPTQWQTYAPLLQRCLAQPGLLLIDNAVLWKIPEWKEETGVRWFLERLPEGWTVHLHEEPLPGVAVVRTL
;
A
#
# COMPACT_ATOMS: atom_id res chain seq x y z
N MET A 1 65.83 -10.80 -30.69
CA MET A 1 65.72 -11.65 -31.89
C MET A 1 64.29 -11.49 -32.41
N PRO A 2 64.09 -11.35 -33.73
CA PRO A 2 62.78 -11.08 -34.37
C PRO A 2 61.96 -12.40 -34.52
N ASP A 3 60.76 -12.54 -35.09
CA ASP A 3 59.90 -11.80 -36.06
C ASP A 3 58.41 -12.06 -35.67
N ASP A 4 57.31 -11.50 -36.21
CA ASP A 4 56.91 -10.25 -36.90
C ASP A 4 55.34 -10.32 -37.12
N TYR A 5 54.74 -9.41 -37.91
CA TYR A 5 53.39 -9.43 -38.54
C TYR A 5 52.13 -8.92 -37.79
N THR A 6 51.78 -7.66 -38.16
CA THR A 6 50.43 -7.18 -38.58
C THR A 6 49.33 -6.88 -37.53
N THR A 7 48.49 -5.85 -37.66
CA THR A 7 48.29 -4.83 -38.74
C THR A 7 47.67 -3.52 -38.20
N ARG A 8 48.08 -2.37 -38.78
CA ARG A 8 47.29 -1.12 -39.09
C ARG A 8 46.30 -0.52 -38.06
N ASN A 9 46.17 0.80 -37.89
CA ASN A 9 46.98 1.96 -38.30
C ASN A 9 46.52 3.16 -37.45
N GLN A 10 47.44 3.95 -36.90
CA GLN A 10 47.11 5.23 -36.24
C GLN A 10 47.46 6.42 -37.17
N SER A 11 46.61 7.44 -37.20
CA SER A 11 46.90 8.75 -37.83
C SER A 11 47.82 9.59 -36.93
N PRO A 12 48.64 10.49 -37.50
CA PRO A 12 48.53 11.89 -37.05
C PRO A 12 48.89 12.99 -38.09
N ALA A 13 48.55 14.23 -37.69
CA ALA A 13 49.24 15.51 -37.97
C ALA A 13 48.94 16.34 -39.25
N MET A 14 48.07 17.34 -39.05
CA MET A 14 48.27 18.80 -39.22
C MET A 14 48.56 19.50 -40.57
N SER A 15 47.91 20.67 -40.66
CA SER A 15 48.33 21.94 -41.31
C SER A 15 47.94 22.19 -42.77
N ILE A 16 47.29 23.33 -43.03
CA ILE A 16 47.82 24.53 -43.71
C ILE A 16 46.68 25.57 -43.84
N ALA A 17 46.99 26.87 -43.85
CA ALA A 17 46.03 27.96 -43.99
C ALA A 17 46.28 28.84 -45.23
N HIS A 18 45.19 29.17 -45.96
CA HIS A 18 45.04 30.27 -46.96
C HIS A 18 45.96 30.24 -48.22
N PRO A 19 45.64 30.93 -49.36
CA PRO A 19 44.70 32.06 -49.51
C PRO A 19 43.73 32.08 -50.72
N ASP A 20 42.73 32.96 -50.60
CA ASP A 20 42.03 33.81 -51.58
C ASP A 20 42.15 33.57 -53.10
N SER A 21 41.00 33.31 -53.74
CA SER A 21 40.27 34.31 -54.57
C SER A 21 38.88 33.78 -55.01
N PRO A 22 37.82 34.61 -55.08
CA PRO A 22 36.45 34.15 -55.33
C PRO A 22 36.05 34.11 -56.83
N PRO A 23 35.14 33.22 -57.23
CA PRO A 23 34.34 33.40 -58.45
C PRO A 23 33.29 34.51 -58.24
N PRO A 24 32.74 35.11 -59.32
CA PRO A 24 31.92 36.33 -59.23
C PRO A 24 30.53 36.09 -58.63
N ASN A 25 29.97 37.15 -58.02
CA ASN A 25 28.60 37.16 -57.49
C ASN A 25 27.56 36.72 -58.54
N ASP A 26 26.78 35.69 -58.20
CA ASP A 26 25.45 35.51 -58.77
C ASP A 26 24.51 36.59 -58.17
N PRO A 27 23.86 37.44 -58.97
CA PRO A 27 22.98 38.49 -58.44
C PRO A 27 21.61 38.00 -57.93
N SER A 28 21.32 36.69 -57.92
CA SER A 28 19.95 36.17 -57.76
C SER A 28 19.55 35.64 -56.38
N GLU A 29 20.47 35.42 -55.44
CA GLU A 29 20.10 35.20 -54.02
C GLU A 29 19.96 36.53 -53.27
N SER A 30 18.80 37.16 -53.42
CA SER A 30 18.32 38.09 -52.40
C SER A 30 18.19 37.32 -51.08
N VAL A 31 19.05 37.62 -50.11
CA VAL A 31 18.88 37.15 -48.72
C VAL A 31 17.61 37.82 -48.18
N HIS A 32 16.47 37.17 -48.43
CA HIS A 32 15.19 37.56 -47.87
C HIS A 32 15.32 37.40 -46.35
N LEU A 33 15.47 38.54 -45.66
CA LEU A 33 15.38 38.58 -44.22
C LEU A 33 14.02 37.97 -43.83
N PRO A 34 13.97 37.10 -42.81
CA PRO A 34 12.71 36.54 -42.33
C PRO A 34 11.73 37.67 -41.99
N ASP A 35 10.52 37.64 -42.58
CA ASP A 35 9.43 38.52 -42.14
C ASP A 35 9.00 38.03 -40.74
N PRO A 36 9.08 38.85 -39.68
CA PRO A 36 8.69 38.42 -38.35
C PRO A 36 7.25 37.88 -38.29
N ALA A 37 6.36 38.30 -39.19
CA ALA A 37 5.00 37.78 -39.31
C ALA A 37 4.92 36.26 -39.59
N ASP A 38 5.96 35.67 -40.19
CA ASP A 38 5.99 34.25 -40.57
C ASP A 38 6.41 33.34 -39.38
N TYR A 39 6.84 33.93 -38.26
CA TYR A 39 7.32 33.26 -37.05
C TYR A 39 6.38 33.45 -35.84
N GLN A 40 5.22 34.08 -36.03
CA GLN A 40 4.25 34.31 -34.96
C GLN A 40 3.62 33.00 -34.49
N GLY A 41 3.51 32.84 -33.18
CA GLY A 41 2.95 31.66 -32.55
C GLY A 41 3.44 31.51 -31.12
N GLN A 42 3.12 30.37 -30.53
CA GLN A 42 3.36 30.13 -29.12
C GLN A 42 3.70 28.67 -28.84
N LEU A 43 4.65 28.46 -27.92
CA LEU A 43 4.93 27.16 -27.32
C LEU A 43 4.30 27.16 -25.92
N HIS A 44 3.62 26.07 -25.59
CA HIS A 44 3.07 25.84 -24.25
C HIS A 44 3.70 24.59 -23.65
N LEU A 45 4.06 24.65 -22.37
CA LEU A 45 4.33 23.45 -21.59
C LEU A 45 2.98 22.86 -21.17
N GLU A 46 2.80 21.56 -21.36
CA GLU A 46 1.61 20.88 -20.84
C GLU A 46 1.58 20.90 -19.31
N LYS A 47 0.39 20.78 -18.71
CA LYS A 47 0.22 20.76 -17.24
C LYS A 47 0.71 19.44 -16.63
N VAL A 48 2.03 19.31 -16.52
CA VAL A 48 2.74 18.24 -15.80
C VAL A 48 3.66 18.85 -14.74
N ASP A 49 3.98 18.07 -13.71
CA ASP A 49 5.06 18.42 -12.79
C ASP A 49 6.40 18.44 -13.56
N LEU A 50 7.22 19.46 -13.33
CA LEU A 50 8.53 19.55 -13.98
C LEU A 50 9.46 18.43 -13.49
N PRO A 51 10.29 17.85 -14.38
CA PRO A 51 11.32 16.91 -13.96
C PRO A 51 12.44 17.63 -13.21
N LEU A 52 13.20 16.87 -12.43
CA LEU A 52 14.55 17.29 -12.04
C LEU A 52 15.46 17.19 -13.26
N PHE A 53 16.28 18.22 -13.48
CA PHE A 53 17.31 18.23 -14.51
C PHE A 53 18.62 17.80 -13.90
N PHE A 54 19.37 16.95 -14.60
CA PHE A 54 20.62 16.38 -14.10
C PHE A 54 21.76 16.59 -15.09
N THR A 55 22.97 16.78 -14.58
CA THR A 55 24.18 17.03 -15.39
C THR A 55 24.36 16.02 -16.52
N GLY A 56 24.47 16.52 -17.76
CA GLY A 56 24.63 15.70 -18.97
C GLY A 56 23.51 14.68 -19.21
N ARG A 57 22.32 14.84 -18.61
CA ARG A 57 21.16 13.96 -18.82
C ARG A 57 20.13 14.58 -19.76
N ILE A 58 19.46 13.68 -20.47
CA ILE A 58 18.37 13.98 -21.40
C ILE A 58 17.04 13.73 -20.69
N VAL A 59 16.09 14.65 -20.84
CA VAL A 59 14.70 14.50 -20.39
C VAL A 59 13.73 14.90 -21.50
N ALA A 60 12.57 14.26 -21.54
CA ALA A 60 11.49 14.59 -22.47
C ALA A 60 10.43 15.48 -21.77
N LEU A 61 10.17 16.68 -22.30
CA LEU A 61 9.14 17.61 -21.81
C LEU A 61 7.91 17.61 -22.75
N PRO A 62 6.68 17.35 -22.26
CA PRO A 62 5.49 17.45 -23.10
C PRO A 62 5.16 18.93 -23.35
N VAL A 63 5.12 19.31 -24.63
CA VAL A 63 4.84 20.67 -25.09
C VAL A 63 3.84 20.66 -26.23
N THR A 64 3.04 21.73 -26.35
CA THR A 64 2.20 22.00 -27.52
C THR A 64 2.73 23.23 -28.25
N LEU A 65 3.08 23.05 -29.53
CA LEU A 65 3.46 24.13 -30.43
C LEU A 65 2.23 24.59 -31.23
N HIS A 66 1.95 25.89 -31.24
CA HIS A 66 0.84 26.50 -31.98
C HIS A 66 1.37 27.53 -32.99
N ASN A 67 0.85 27.49 -34.21
CA ASN A 67 1.20 28.40 -35.29
C ASN A 67 0.17 29.54 -35.42
N GLU A 68 0.57 30.77 -35.14
CA GLU A 68 -0.26 31.98 -35.31
C GLU A 68 0.14 32.81 -36.54
N SER A 69 1.13 32.33 -37.29
CA SER A 69 1.57 32.95 -38.53
C SER A 69 0.58 32.68 -39.66
N ARG A 70 0.77 33.38 -40.78
CA ARG A 70 0.03 33.16 -42.02
C ARG A 70 0.62 32.07 -42.93
N VAL A 71 1.71 31.42 -42.52
CA VAL A 71 2.46 30.45 -43.33
C VAL A 71 2.42 29.05 -42.71
N VAL A 72 2.62 28.02 -43.55
CA VAL A 72 2.81 26.64 -43.06
C VAL A 72 4.25 26.49 -42.57
N TRP A 73 4.42 25.88 -41.39
CA TRP A 73 5.72 25.49 -40.85
C TRP A 73 6.04 24.04 -41.27
N PRO A 74 7.00 23.81 -42.17
CA PRO A 74 7.27 22.47 -42.69
C PRO A 74 7.98 21.59 -41.65
N ALA A 75 7.60 20.33 -41.54
CA ALA A 75 8.27 19.33 -40.70
C ALA A 75 9.51 18.72 -41.36
N ALA A 76 9.61 18.80 -42.69
CA ALA A 76 10.67 18.19 -43.50
C ALA A 76 11.19 19.16 -44.59
N GLY A 77 12.13 18.69 -45.43
CA GLY A 77 12.75 19.47 -46.51
C GLY A 77 14.05 20.18 -46.10
N ASP A 78 14.40 21.26 -46.80
CA ASP A 78 15.67 21.99 -46.62
C ASP A 78 15.67 22.98 -45.44
N HIS A 79 14.48 23.40 -45.01
CA HIS A 79 14.25 24.39 -43.94
C HIS A 79 13.13 23.97 -42.97
N PRO A 80 13.18 22.75 -42.39
CA PRO A 80 12.16 22.30 -41.45
C PRO A 80 12.16 23.15 -40.18
N VAL A 81 10.97 23.35 -39.62
CA VAL A 81 10.77 23.90 -38.27
C VAL A 81 10.92 22.77 -37.26
N ARG A 82 11.57 23.07 -36.14
CA ARG A 82 11.82 22.14 -35.03
C ARG A 82 11.64 22.85 -33.70
N VAL A 83 11.14 22.14 -32.69
CA VAL A 83 11.20 22.63 -31.31
C VAL A 83 12.64 22.43 -30.80
N ALA A 84 13.18 23.46 -30.17
CA ALA A 84 14.56 23.50 -29.66
C ALA A 84 14.61 24.41 -28.42
N TYR A 85 15.80 24.68 -27.90
CA TYR A 85 15.94 25.47 -26.68
C TYR A 85 17.31 26.10 -26.53
N HIS A 86 17.37 27.11 -25.67
CA HIS A 86 18.59 27.67 -25.09
C HIS A 86 18.67 27.35 -23.60
N TRP A 87 19.88 27.17 -23.08
CA TRP A 87 20.14 27.28 -21.65
C TRP A 87 20.75 28.64 -21.37
N LEU A 88 20.23 29.35 -20.35
CA LEU A 88 20.77 30.61 -19.87
C LEU A 88 21.11 30.50 -18.38
N ARG A 89 22.07 31.30 -17.92
CA ARG A 89 22.34 31.50 -16.48
C ARG A 89 21.24 32.38 -15.86
N PRO A 90 21.11 32.44 -14.53
CA PRO A 90 20.04 33.21 -13.86
C PRO A 90 20.10 34.74 -14.10
N ASP A 91 21.23 35.26 -14.58
CA ASP A 91 21.39 36.65 -15.00
C ASP A 91 20.96 36.91 -16.47
N GLY A 92 20.46 35.88 -17.16
CA GLY A 92 20.07 35.92 -18.57
C GLY A 92 21.24 35.77 -19.55
N THR A 93 22.47 35.51 -19.10
CA THR A 93 23.58 35.25 -20.01
C THR A 93 23.46 33.87 -20.67
N LEU A 94 23.68 33.80 -21.97
CA LEU A 94 23.54 32.57 -22.75
C LEU A 94 24.61 31.55 -22.36
N TRP A 95 24.19 30.35 -21.96
CA TRP A 95 25.06 29.24 -21.58
C TRP A 95 25.18 28.20 -22.70
N VAL A 96 24.05 27.75 -23.26
CA VAL A 96 23.99 26.87 -24.44
C VAL A 96 23.04 27.47 -25.46
N ARG A 97 23.54 27.69 -26.68
CA ARG A 97 22.80 28.30 -27.80
C ARG A 97 22.06 27.32 -28.70
N ASP A 98 22.54 26.09 -28.80
CA ASP A 98 22.02 25.12 -29.76
C ASP A 98 21.60 23.85 -29.04
N GLY A 99 20.45 23.93 -28.36
CA GLY A 99 19.79 22.78 -27.76
C GLY A 99 19.35 21.75 -28.80
N ARG A 100 19.16 20.50 -28.34
CA ARG A 100 18.70 19.38 -29.18
C ARG A 100 17.39 19.71 -29.89
N ARG A 101 17.28 19.20 -31.12
CA ARG A 101 16.14 19.45 -32.00
C ARG A 101 15.10 18.34 -31.87
N THR A 102 13.85 18.73 -31.69
CA THR A 102 12.68 17.84 -31.71
C THR A 102 11.92 18.09 -33.02
N ASN A 103 11.76 17.05 -33.83
CA ASN A 103 11.07 17.13 -35.12
C ASN A 103 9.55 17.21 -34.91
N LEU A 104 8.85 17.94 -35.78
CA LEU A 104 7.39 17.88 -35.86
C LEU A 104 6.97 16.55 -36.49
N SER A 105 5.81 16.01 -36.11
CA SER A 105 5.25 14.78 -36.71
C SER A 105 4.46 15.01 -38.00
N GLY A 106 4.25 16.28 -38.37
CA GLY A 106 3.65 16.73 -39.63
C GLY A 106 3.82 18.23 -39.81
N ASP A 107 3.66 18.73 -41.03
CA ASP A 107 3.66 20.18 -41.33
C ASP A 107 2.55 20.87 -40.51
N LEU A 108 2.82 22.05 -39.97
CA LEU A 108 1.90 22.78 -39.09
C LEU A 108 1.35 24.04 -39.78
N GLY A 109 0.08 24.02 -40.16
CA GLY A 109 -0.59 25.12 -40.84
C GLY A 109 -0.97 26.30 -39.93
N PRO A 110 -1.35 27.45 -40.51
CA PRO A 110 -1.90 28.59 -39.77
C PRO A 110 -3.08 28.22 -38.87
N GLY A 111 -2.98 28.54 -37.58
CA GLY A 111 -4.00 28.25 -36.57
C GLY A 111 -4.00 26.81 -36.04
N GLU A 112 -3.06 25.96 -36.47
CA GLU A 112 -2.97 24.57 -36.00
C GLU A 112 -2.05 24.43 -34.78
N SER A 113 -2.23 23.33 -34.03
CA SER A 113 -1.42 22.97 -32.86
C SER A 113 -0.94 21.53 -32.94
N ILE A 114 0.27 21.26 -32.45
CA ILE A 114 0.87 19.92 -32.41
C ILE A 114 1.52 19.65 -31.04
N ALA A 115 1.14 18.54 -30.41
CA ALA A 115 1.72 18.08 -29.16
C ALA A 115 2.94 17.19 -29.42
N LEU A 116 4.03 17.44 -28.68
CA LEU A 116 5.35 16.83 -28.87
C LEU A 116 6.02 16.55 -27.52
N GLU A 117 6.89 15.56 -27.46
CA GLU A 117 7.83 15.38 -26.34
C GLU A 117 9.18 16.02 -26.72
N ALA A 118 9.44 17.25 -26.25
CA ALA A 118 10.67 17.98 -26.51
C ALA A 118 11.86 17.35 -25.78
N VAL A 119 12.90 16.96 -26.52
CA VAL A 119 14.07 16.25 -26.00
C VAL A 119 15.12 17.24 -25.53
N ILE A 120 15.27 17.40 -24.21
CA ILE A 120 16.16 18.39 -23.58
C ILE A 120 17.37 17.71 -22.96
N GLU A 121 18.55 17.99 -23.48
CA GLU A 121 19.84 17.68 -22.85
C GLU A 121 20.28 18.83 -21.95
N SER A 122 20.59 18.50 -20.69
CA SER A 122 21.06 19.45 -19.67
C SER A 122 22.57 19.70 -19.79
N PRO A 123 23.09 20.87 -19.38
CA PRO A 123 24.52 21.15 -19.28
C PRO A 123 25.27 20.16 -18.37
N ASP A 124 26.59 20.06 -18.53
CA ASP A 124 27.44 19.17 -17.75
C ASP A 124 27.84 19.73 -16.36
N GLU A 125 27.61 21.02 -16.10
CA GLU A 125 27.86 21.65 -14.78
C GLU A 125 26.52 21.84 -14.01
N PRO A 126 26.48 21.63 -12.68
CA PRO A 126 25.29 21.85 -11.88
C PRO A 126 25.07 23.34 -11.57
N GLY A 127 23.83 23.71 -11.24
CA GLY A 127 23.45 25.05 -10.79
C GLY A 127 22.09 25.52 -11.28
N ALA A 128 21.64 26.67 -10.77
CA ALA A 128 20.42 27.33 -11.24
C ALA A 128 20.58 27.81 -12.70
N ALA A 129 19.55 27.59 -13.51
CA ALA A 129 19.52 27.91 -14.93
C ALA A 129 18.10 28.29 -15.39
N ILE A 130 18.02 28.91 -16.58
CA ILE A 130 16.78 29.15 -17.30
C ILE A 130 16.80 28.28 -18.55
N LEU A 131 15.82 27.38 -18.67
CA LEU A 131 15.55 26.63 -19.89
C LEU A 131 14.55 27.43 -20.73
N GLN A 132 15.01 27.95 -21.87
CA GLN A 132 14.19 28.71 -22.81
C GLN A 132 13.80 27.82 -23.99
N LEU A 133 12.60 27.24 -23.93
CA LEU A 133 12.03 26.41 -24.99
C LEU A 133 11.42 27.30 -26.08
N THR A 134 11.80 27.05 -27.33
CA THR A 134 11.44 27.87 -28.49
C THR A 134 11.35 27.00 -29.76
N ALA A 135 11.16 27.62 -30.92
CA ALA A 135 11.26 26.97 -32.23
C ALA A 135 12.43 27.54 -33.05
N VAL A 136 12.91 26.75 -34.00
CA VAL A 136 13.94 27.13 -34.97
C VAL A 136 13.54 26.62 -36.35
N GLN A 137 13.69 27.45 -37.38
CA GLN A 137 13.61 27.03 -38.77
C GLN A 137 15.04 26.80 -39.25
N GLU A 138 15.35 25.55 -39.58
CA GLU A 138 16.72 25.14 -39.88
C GLU A 138 17.32 25.95 -41.04
N ARG A 139 18.55 26.45 -40.82
CA ARG A 139 19.28 27.35 -41.73
C ARG A 139 18.59 28.71 -42.02
N ARG A 140 17.58 29.12 -41.25
CA ARG A 140 16.87 30.41 -41.42
C ARG A 140 16.92 31.29 -40.18
N SER A 141 16.18 30.94 -39.13
CA SER A 141 16.10 31.74 -37.91
C SER A 141 15.57 30.97 -36.71
N TRP A 142 15.98 31.42 -35.54
CA TRP A 142 15.27 31.16 -34.29
C TRP A 142 14.02 32.03 -34.21
N PHE A 143 12.98 31.56 -33.51
CA PHE A 143 11.66 32.19 -33.54
C PHE A 143 11.51 33.32 -32.52
N GLU A 144 12.15 33.20 -31.35
CA GLU A 144 12.01 34.17 -30.24
C GLU A 144 12.42 35.61 -30.56
N PRO A 145 13.43 35.92 -31.40
CA PRO A 145 13.77 37.30 -31.77
C PRO A 145 12.69 37.98 -32.62
N HIS A 146 11.80 37.20 -33.23
CA HIS A 146 10.72 37.66 -34.11
C HIS A 146 9.37 37.82 -33.41
N GLY A 147 9.31 37.61 -32.09
CA GLY A 147 8.10 37.81 -31.28
C GLY A 147 7.33 36.53 -30.92
N PHE A 148 7.85 35.35 -31.26
CA PHE A 148 7.28 34.07 -30.84
C PHE A 148 7.21 33.94 -29.31
N SER A 149 6.07 33.47 -28.81
CA SER A 149 5.86 33.23 -27.37
C SER A 149 6.53 31.92 -26.93
N LYS A 150 7.81 32.05 -26.57
CA LYS A 150 8.65 31.00 -25.97
C LYS A 150 8.25 30.68 -24.52
N VAL A 151 8.68 29.53 -24.00
CA VAL A 151 8.55 29.19 -22.57
C VAL A 151 9.90 29.35 -21.88
N ASP A 152 9.99 30.19 -20.85
CA ASP A 152 11.16 30.32 -19.98
C ASP A 152 10.89 29.59 -18.64
N LEU A 153 11.67 28.55 -18.32
CA LEU A 153 11.55 27.76 -17.09
C LEU A 153 12.77 27.99 -16.20
N ASN A 154 12.57 28.53 -15.00
CA ASN A 154 13.61 28.58 -13.96
C ASN A 154 13.75 27.20 -13.32
N VAL A 155 14.92 26.57 -13.44
CA VAL A 155 15.19 25.21 -12.95
C VAL A 155 16.56 25.12 -12.29
N GLU A 156 16.80 24.03 -11.58
CA GLU A 156 18.11 23.69 -11.01
C GLU A 156 18.65 22.42 -11.68
N ILE A 157 19.88 22.49 -12.19
CA ILE A 157 20.60 21.33 -12.72
C ILE A 157 21.36 20.69 -11.56
N LEU A 158 20.99 19.46 -11.22
CA LEU A 158 21.53 18.70 -10.09
C LEU A 158 22.57 17.68 -10.53
N ASP A 159 23.41 17.21 -9.61
CA ASP A 159 24.31 16.08 -9.88
C ASP A 159 23.51 14.77 -9.85
N PHE A 160 23.51 14.03 -10.98
CA PHE A 160 22.86 12.72 -11.06
C PHE A 160 23.44 11.72 -10.05
N THR A 161 24.72 11.84 -9.74
CA THR A 161 25.48 10.94 -8.85
C THR A 161 25.00 11.05 -7.41
N GLU A 162 24.63 12.24 -6.95
CA GLU A 162 24.05 12.44 -5.61
C GLU A 162 22.55 12.12 -5.57
N TYR A 163 21.83 12.31 -6.68
CA TYR A 163 20.43 11.92 -6.80
C TYR A 163 20.21 10.41 -6.79
N ALA A 164 21.05 9.67 -7.53
CA ALA A 164 20.94 8.22 -7.69
C ALA A 164 21.59 7.43 -6.53
N ARG A 165 22.11 8.10 -5.49
CA ARG A 165 22.72 7.44 -4.33
C ARG A 165 21.67 6.54 -3.64
N GLY A 166 21.96 5.25 -3.50
CA GLY A 166 21.01 4.29 -2.96
C GLY A 166 21.27 2.86 -3.44
N GLY A 167 20.23 2.03 -3.44
CA GLY A 167 20.34 0.67 -3.94
C GLY A 167 19.04 -0.12 -3.91
N ILE A 168 19.07 -1.30 -4.55
CA ILE A 168 17.95 -2.25 -4.55
C ILE A 168 18.47 -3.68 -4.43
N GLU A 169 17.82 -4.48 -3.59
CA GLU A 169 18.17 -5.88 -3.33
C GLU A 169 16.91 -6.74 -3.10
N PRO A 170 16.89 -8.03 -3.49
CA PRO A 170 15.84 -8.95 -3.09
C PRO A 170 15.90 -9.23 -1.58
N VAL A 171 14.75 -9.42 -0.94
CA VAL A 171 14.63 -9.69 0.51
C VAL A 171 14.59 -11.20 0.81
N HIS A 172 14.23 -12.00 -0.20
CA HIS A 172 14.10 -13.46 -0.13
C HIS A 172 14.69 -14.09 -1.40
N ASP A 173 15.01 -15.38 -1.32
CA ASP A 173 15.41 -16.18 -2.48
C ASP A 173 14.26 -16.26 -3.50
N LEU A 174 14.64 -16.49 -4.76
CA LEU A 174 13.69 -16.63 -5.86
C LEU A 174 12.95 -17.97 -5.76
N PRO A 175 11.62 -18.03 -5.97
CA PRO A 175 10.92 -19.28 -6.19
C PRO A 175 11.40 -19.91 -7.51
N GLU A 176 11.36 -21.24 -7.64
CA GLU A 176 11.70 -21.98 -8.87
C GLU A 176 10.77 -21.56 -10.04
N PRO A 177 11.22 -20.69 -10.96
CA PRO A 177 10.32 -20.05 -11.92
C PRO A 177 10.48 -20.64 -13.32
N ARG A 178 9.43 -20.64 -14.13
CA ARG A 178 9.45 -21.25 -15.46
C ARG A 178 9.62 -20.24 -16.58
N ALA A 179 10.13 -20.71 -17.72
CA ALA A 179 10.38 -19.83 -18.87
C ALA A 179 9.09 -19.11 -19.34
N GLY A 180 9.17 -17.79 -19.46
CA GLY A 180 8.04 -16.90 -19.80
C GLY A 180 7.04 -16.58 -18.68
N GLU A 181 7.18 -17.18 -17.48
CA GLU A 181 6.34 -16.90 -16.31
C GLU A 181 6.50 -15.45 -15.82
N THR A 182 5.53 -14.90 -15.09
CA THR A 182 5.69 -13.64 -14.35
C THR A 182 5.47 -13.89 -12.87
N VAL A 183 6.48 -13.58 -12.06
CA VAL A 183 6.50 -13.79 -10.60
C VAL A 183 6.55 -12.47 -9.85
N SER A 184 6.11 -12.47 -8.59
CA SER A 184 6.09 -11.28 -7.73
C SER A 184 7.07 -11.47 -6.56
N LEU A 185 8.03 -10.55 -6.43
CA LEU A 185 9.23 -10.74 -5.60
C LEU A 185 9.44 -9.56 -4.66
N ALA A 186 9.68 -9.84 -3.37
CA ALA A 186 9.93 -8.80 -2.38
C ALA A 186 11.35 -8.23 -2.53
N VAL A 187 11.44 -6.91 -2.79
CA VAL A 187 12.69 -6.16 -2.89
C VAL A 187 12.73 -5.04 -1.86
N ARG A 188 13.92 -4.77 -1.31
CA ARG A 188 14.23 -3.60 -0.49
C ARG A 188 14.88 -2.56 -1.39
N LEU A 189 14.22 -1.42 -1.50
CA LEU A 189 14.69 -0.23 -2.20
C LEU A 189 15.17 0.80 -1.17
N ARG A 190 16.33 1.42 -1.42
CA ARG A 190 16.93 2.48 -0.59
C ARG A 190 17.18 3.72 -1.44
N ASN A 191 16.66 4.86 -1.01
CA ASN A 191 17.07 6.18 -1.50
C ASN A 191 18.00 6.78 -0.44
N GLU A 192 19.30 6.85 -0.75
CA GLU A 192 20.33 7.40 0.13
C GLU A 192 20.77 8.81 -0.32
N GLY A 193 20.19 9.33 -1.41
CA GLY A 193 20.35 10.69 -1.88
C GLY A 193 19.54 11.71 -1.07
N ALA A 194 19.68 13.00 -1.42
CA ALA A 194 18.99 14.08 -0.73
C ALA A 194 17.56 14.37 -1.25
N GLN A 195 17.27 13.95 -2.47
CA GLN A 195 16.03 14.30 -3.19
C GLN A 195 14.95 13.23 -3.02
N ILE A 196 13.69 13.62 -3.27
CA ILE A 196 12.55 12.70 -3.28
C ILE A 196 12.51 11.96 -4.63
N TRP A 197 12.25 10.66 -4.59
CA TRP A 197 11.87 9.87 -5.75
C TRP A 197 10.34 9.85 -5.86
N PRO A 198 9.73 10.56 -6.84
CA PRO A 198 8.28 10.64 -6.99
C PRO A 198 7.70 9.29 -7.40
N ALA A 199 6.59 8.88 -6.80
CA ALA A 199 5.93 7.61 -7.11
C ALA A 199 4.87 7.70 -8.22
N GLN A 200 4.41 8.91 -8.51
CA GLN A 200 3.35 9.19 -9.46
C GLN A 200 3.77 10.34 -10.39
N GLY A 201 2.90 10.70 -11.33
CA GLY A 201 3.19 11.74 -12.33
C GLY A 201 4.00 11.22 -13.53
N PHE A 202 4.35 12.17 -14.41
CA PHE A 202 4.92 11.89 -15.73
C PHE A 202 6.38 11.40 -15.69
N TYR A 203 7.08 11.71 -14.59
CA TYR A 203 8.49 11.40 -14.30
C TYR A 203 8.66 10.49 -13.07
N ALA A 204 7.65 9.64 -12.81
CA ALA A 204 7.64 8.71 -11.69
C ALA A 204 8.85 7.76 -11.71
N VAL A 205 9.38 7.48 -10.52
CA VAL A 205 10.41 6.49 -10.26
C VAL A 205 9.75 5.12 -10.11
N ARG A 206 10.29 4.11 -10.80
CA ARG A 206 9.73 2.75 -10.88
C ARG A 206 10.82 1.70 -10.73
N ILE A 207 10.51 0.64 -9.98
CA ILE A 207 11.38 -0.54 -9.90
C ILE A 207 11.28 -1.30 -11.23
N SER A 208 12.41 -1.81 -11.70
CA SER A 208 12.53 -2.59 -12.93
C SER A 208 13.77 -3.50 -12.84
N TYR A 209 14.14 -4.15 -13.94
CA TYR A 209 15.27 -5.08 -13.97
C TYR A 209 15.78 -5.25 -15.41
N HIS A 210 16.99 -5.78 -15.52
CA HIS A 210 17.59 -6.28 -16.75
C HIS A 210 17.84 -7.78 -16.64
N TRP A 211 17.76 -8.50 -17.76
CA TRP A 211 18.19 -9.89 -17.86
C TRP A 211 19.50 -10.00 -18.64
N TYR A 212 20.44 -10.78 -18.12
CA TYR A 212 21.68 -11.15 -18.77
C TYR A 212 21.83 -12.68 -18.82
N SER A 213 22.58 -13.19 -19.80
CA SER A 213 23.07 -14.57 -19.78
C SER A 213 24.17 -14.74 -18.70
N MET A 214 24.54 -15.99 -18.41
CA MET A 214 25.71 -16.27 -17.55
C MET A 214 27.04 -15.75 -18.13
N ASP A 215 27.10 -15.48 -19.44
CA ASP A 215 28.24 -14.85 -20.12
C ASP A 215 28.11 -13.31 -20.17
N ASP A 216 27.30 -12.71 -19.30
CA ASP A 216 27.05 -11.26 -19.16
C ASP A 216 26.53 -10.57 -20.44
N HIS A 217 25.91 -11.32 -21.36
CA HIS A 217 25.25 -10.76 -22.54
C HIS A 217 23.83 -10.33 -22.21
N LEU A 218 23.48 -9.08 -22.51
CA LEU A 218 22.15 -8.51 -22.29
C LEU A 218 21.07 -9.26 -23.11
N VAL A 219 20.12 -9.87 -22.41
CA VAL A 219 18.96 -10.60 -22.95
C VAL A 219 17.73 -9.70 -23.02
N GLU A 220 17.45 -8.92 -21.96
CA GLU A 220 16.33 -7.98 -21.89
C GLU A 220 16.75 -6.73 -21.10
N ARG A 221 16.43 -5.54 -21.61
CA ARG A 221 16.85 -4.23 -21.04
C ARG A 221 15.70 -3.39 -20.47
N ASP A 222 14.47 -3.78 -20.73
CA ASP A 222 13.30 -2.95 -20.45
C ASP A 222 12.25 -3.83 -19.76
N GLY A 223 12.64 -4.37 -18.60
CA GLY A 223 11.82 -5.24 -17.76
C GLY A 223 10.58 -4.56 -17.18
N LEU A 224 9.65 -5.37 -16.68
CA LEU A 224 8.37 -4.89 -16.15
C LEU A 224 8.54 -3.77 -15.11
N ARG A 225 7.77 -2.68 -15.28
CA ARG A 225 7.79 -1.53 -14.37
C ARG A 225 6.86 -1.77 -13.20
N THR A 226 7.37 -1.63 -11.98
CA THR A 226 6.57 -1.64 -10.74
C THR A 226 6.52 -0.22 -10.16
N ASN A 227 5.31 0.34 -10.03
CA ASN A 227 5.08 1.65 -9.42
C ASN A 227 5.37 1.62 -7.91
N LEU A 228 6.03 2.65 -7.40
CA LEU A 228 6.12 2.88 -5.95
C LEU A 228 4.72 3.21 -5.39
N PRO A 229 4.37 2.78 -4.16
CA PRO A 229 3.04 3.01 -3.58
C PRO A 229 2.81 4.45 -3.07
N ALA A 230 3.90 5.18 -2.83
CA ALA A 230 3.96 6.58 -2.39
C ALA A 230 5.40 7.09 -2.66
N ASP A 231 5.65 8.40 -2.62
CA ASP A 231 7.00 8.93 -2.83
C ASP A 231 8.02 8.33 -1.85
N LEU A 232 9.29 8.18 -2.27
CA LEU A 232 10.37 7.68 -1.44
C LEU A 232 11.38 8.81 -1.17
N LYS A 233 11.42 9.30 0.06
CA LYS A 233 12.25 10.48 0.43
C LYS A 233 13.73 10.12 0.49
N GLY A 234 14.58 11.14 0.41
CA GLY A 234 16.01 11.00 0.68
C GLY A 234 16.26 10.46 2.10
N GLY A 235 17.11 9.44 2.21
CA GLY A 235 17.35 8.66 3.43
C GLY A 235 16.28 7.60 3.75
N GLU A 236 15.25 7.43 2.92
CA GLU A 236 14.19 6.44 3.15
C GLU A 236 14.51 5.07 2.52
N SER A 237 14.05 4.00 3.16
CA SER A 237 14.10 2.64 2.63
C SER A 237 12.72 1.99 2.68
N ARG A 238 12.39 1.16 1.68
CA ARG A 238 11.08 0.52 1.58
C ARG A 238 11.17 -0.89 1.03
N ILE A 239 10.42 -1.81 1.64
CA ILE A 239 10.24 -3.17 1.12
C ILE A 239 8.89 -3.24 0.40
N MET A 240 8.88 -3.77 -0.81
CA MET A 240 7.67 -3.96 -1.62
C MET A 240 7.83 -5.08 -2.64
N ALA A 241 6.71 -5.57 -3.18
CA ALA A 241 6.72 -6.59 -4.23
C ALA A 241 6.90 -5.96 -5.62
N ALA A 242 7.84 -6.47 -6.40
CA ALA A 242 8.07 -6.12 -7.81
C ALA A 242 7.74 -7.30 -8.72
N GLN A 243 7.17 -7.01 -9.89
CA GLN A 243 6.83 -8.02 -10.90
C GLN A 243 8.04 -8.28 -11.80
N VAL A 244 8.37 -9.56 -12.03
CA VAL A 244 9.46 -9.98 -12.92
C VAL A 244 8.96 -11.04 -13.88
N LYS A 245 9.07 -10.75 -15.18
CA LYS A 245 8.83 -11.72 -16.25
C LYS A 245 10.12 -12.48 -16.56
N MET A 246 10.05 -13.80 -16.56
CA MET A 246 11.17 -14.68 -16.88
C MET A 246 11.48 -14.69 -18.39
N PRO A 247 12.75 -14.93 -18.77
CA PRO A 247 13.14 -15.16 -20.16
C PRO A 247 12.30 -16.27 -20.82
N PRO A 248 12.04 -16.19 -22.13
CA PRO A 248 11.16 -17.13 -22.82
C PRO A 248 11.76 -18.53 -23.01
N ASN A 249 13.07 -18.70 -22.80
CA ASN A 249 13.78 -19.97 -22.90
C ASN A 249 14.28 -20.40 -21.51
N PRO A 250 14.21 -21.70 -21.16
CA PRO A 250 14.78 -22.21 -19.91
C PRO A 250 16.32 -22.10 -19.90
N GLY A 251 16.91 -22.16 -18.71
CA GLY A 251 18.35 -22.02 -18.49
C GLY A 251 18.69 -21.09 -17.32
N THR A 252 19.98 -20.92 -17.06
CA THR A 252 20.46 -20.02 -16.00
C THR A 252 20.72 -18.62 -16.54
N TYR A 253 20.20 -17.60 -15.85
CA TYR A 253 20.31 -16.18 -16.20
C TYR A 253 20.75 -15.36 -14.99
N ILE A 254 21.19 -14.12 -15.24
CA ILE A 254 21.45 -13.12 -14.21
C ILE A 254 20.36 -12.05 -14.31
N LEU A 255 19.60 -11.90 -13.23
CA LEU A 255 18.64 -10.81 -13.03
C LEU A 255 19.36 -9.64 -12.35
N GLU A 256 19.47 -8.49 -13.02
CA GLU A 256 19.96 -7.26 -12.42
C GLU A 256 18.79 -6.38 -11.98
N TRP A 257 18.58 -6.28 -10.66
CA TRP A 257 17.61 -5.39 -10.07
C TRP A 257 18.04 -3.94 -10.17
N THR A 258 17.15 -3.07 -10.65
CA THR A 258 17.43 -1.63 -10.73
C THR A 258 16.15 -0.78 -10.65
N VAL A 259 16.31 0.52 -10.85
CA VAL A 259 15.29 1.55 -10.78
C VAL A 259 15.43 2.44 -12.01
N VAL A 260 14.29 2.80 -12.60
CA VAL A 260 14.21 3.85 -13.62
C VAL A 260 13.52 5.07 -13.03
N GLN A 261 13.93 6.25 -13.45
CA GLN A 261 13.07 7.42 -13.44
C GLN A 261 12.47 7.63 -14.83
N ASP A 262 11.13 7.54 -14.88
CA ASP A 262 10.24 8.06 -15.91
C ASP A 262 10.88 8.97 -16.97
N ARG A 263 11.30 8.49 -18.14
CA ARG A 263 11.83 9.32 -19.25
C ARG A 263 13.09 10.17 -18.93
N VAL A 264 13.78 9.92 -17.82
CA VAL A 264 15.00 10.65 -17.42
C VAL A 264 16.22 9.73 -17.52
N ALA A 265 16.32 8.76 -16.63
CA ALA A 265 17.48 7.89 -16.56
C ALA A 265 17.20 6.61 -15.75
N TRP A 266 17.99 5.60 -16.05
CA TRP A 266 18.16 4.41 -15.23
C TRP A 266 19.23 4.68 -14.16
N LEU A 267 18.97 4.29 -12.90
CA LEU A 267 19.81 4.68 -11.76
C LEU A 267 21.13 3.89 -11.70
N GLU A 268 21.19 2.66 -12.21
CA GLU A 268 22.45 1.87 -12.29
C GLU A 268 23.50 2.49 -13.23
N LYS A 269 23.14 3.52 -14.00
CA LYS A 269 24.11 4.37 -14.71
C LYS A 269 24.89 5.31 -13.79
N SER A 270 24.59 5.32 -12.49
CA SER A 270 25.41 5.95 -11.45
C SER A 270 26.15 4.89 -10.64
N ALA A 271 27.44 5.08 -10.42
CA ALA A 271 28.25 4.23 -9.54
C ALA A 271 27.86 4.33 -8.04
N THR A 272 27.03 5.31 -7.67
CA THR A 272 26.45 5.44 -6.32
C THR A 272 25.14 4.68 -6.13
N PHE A 273 24.55 4.13 -7.20
CA PHE A 273 23.40 3.25 -7.10
C PHE A 273 23.84 1.80 -7.07
N GLN A 274 23.49 1.07 -6.01
CA GLN A 274 23.80 -0.35 -5.85
C GLN A 274 22.68 -1.19 -6.48
N SER A 275 22.84 -1.55 -7.76
CA SER A 275 22.06 -2.65 -8.37
C SER A 275 22.48 -3.98 -7.75
N THR A 276 21.53 -4.92 -7.60
CA THR A 276 21.83 -6.28 -7.15
C THR A 276 21.64 -7.26 -8.29
N ARG A 277 22.67 -8.06 -8.57
CA ARG A 277 22.62 -9.17 -9.51
C ARG A 277 22.29 -10.47 -8.80
N THR A 278 21.30 -11.21 -9.28
CA THR A 278 20.86 -12.50 -8.72
C THR A 278 20.84 -13.55 -9.82
N THR A 279 21.50 -14.68 -9.58
CA THR A 279 21.44 -15.83 -10.48
C THR A 279 20.09 -16.52 -10.38
N VAL A 280 19.45 -16.80 -11.52
CA VAL A 280 18.12 -17.39 -11.62
C VAL A 280 18.20 -18.62 -12.51
N GLU A 281 17.83 -19.78 -11.96
CA GLU A 281 17.63 -20.99 -12.75
C GLU A 281 16.18 -21.03 -13.24
N VAL A 282 15.97 -20.84 -14.53
CA VAL A 282 14.65 -20.80 -15.16
C VAL A 282 14.31 -22.19 -15.69
N GLY A 283 13.35 -22.86 -15.06
CA GLY A 283 12.95 -24.21 -15.38
C GLY A 283 12.19 -24.33 -16.72
N GLU A 284 12.14 -25.55 -17.23
CA GLU A 284 11.37 -25.90 -18.44
C GLU A 284 9.93 -25.36 -18.35
N PRO A 285 9.45 -24.64 -19.38
CA PRO A 285 8.08 -24.14 -19.40
C PRO A 285 7.11 -25.33 -19.50
N LEU A 286 5.97 -25.22 -18.80
CA LEU A 286 5.02 -26.34 -18.62
C LEU A 286 4.68 -27.06 -19.94
N PRO A 287 4.49 -28.40 -19.95
CA PRO A 287 4.14 -29.16 -21.14
C PRO A 287 3.02 -28.51 -21.94
N GLU A 288 3.04 -28.65 -23.27
CA GLU A 288 2.06 -27.99 -24.15
C GLU A 288 0.61 -28.39 -23.79
N THR A 289 0.38 -29.61 -23.32
CA THR A 289 -0.93 -30.06 -22.80
C THR A 289 -1.37 -29.34 -21.52
N GLU A 290 -0.44 -28.96 -20.63
CA GLU A 290 -0.75 -28.15 -19.45
C GLU A 290 -0.89 -26.67 -19.81
N ARG A 291 -0.09 -26.18 -20.77
CA ARG A 291 -0.26 -24.83 -21.34
C ARG A 291 -1.56 -24.68 -22.10
N GLU A 292 -2.02 -25.67 -22.85
CA GLU A 292 -3.35 -25.72 -23.46
C GLU A 292 -4.44 -25.78 -22.39
N ALA A 293 -4.27 -26.56 -21.31
CA ALA A 293 -5.22 -26.56 -20.19
C ALA A 293 -5.32 -25.19 -19.48
N ILE A 294 -4.21 -24.44 -19.39
CA ILE A 294 -4.17 -23.09 -18.79
C ILE A 294 -4.68 -22.01 -19.77
N THR A 295 -4.34 -22.09 -21.06
CA THR A 295 -4.68 -21.06 -22.05
C THR A 295 -6.06 -21.23 -22.70
N SER A 296 -6.56 -22.46 -22.84
CA SER A 296 -7.97 -22.69 -23.22
C SER A 296 -8.95 -22.37 -22.09
N ALA A 297 -8.46 -22.23 -20.84
CA ALA A 297 -9.26 -21.92 -19.66
C ALA A 297 -9.45 -20.41 -19.37
N GLY A 298 -9.07 -19.50 -20.27
CA GLY A 298 -9.55 -18.10 -20.26
C GLY A 298 -9.21 -17.33 -18.99
N ASP A 299 -7.93 -17.23 -18.66
CA ASP A 299 -7.48 -16.85 -17.32
C ASP A 299 -7.50 -15.34 -17.06
N SER A 300 -8.63 -14.83 -16.57
CA SER A 300 -8.89 -13.39 -16.40
C SER A 300 -8.07 -12.74 -15.28
N HIS A 301 -8.08 -11.40 -15.17
CA HIS A 301 -7.35 -10.69 -14.13
C HIS A 301 -7.75 -11.14 -12.74
N ALA A 302 -9.05 -11.31 -12.50
CA ALA A 302 -9.62 -11.83 -11.26
C ALA A 302 -9.18 -13.28 -10.97
N ALA A 303 -9.01 -14.13 -11.99
CA ALA A 303 -8.53 -15.50 -11.80
C ALA A 303 -7.03 -15.55 -11.46
N ARG A 304 -6.20 -14.72 -12.10
CA ARG A 304 -4.78 -14.53 -11.76
C ARG A 304 -4.62 -14.05 -10.31
N LEU A 305 -5.45 -13.09 -9.94
CA LEU A 305 -5.53 -12.49 -8.61
C LEU A 305 -6.00 -13.50 -7.54
N ALA A 306 -7.06 -14.28 -7.81
CA ALA A 306 -7.54 -15.35 -6.94
C ALA A 306 -6.42 -16.34 -6.56
N ARG A 307 -5.64 -16.80 -7.54
CA ARG A 307 -4.51 -17.71 -7.29
C ARG A 307 -3.39 -17.08 -6.46
N GLN A 308 -3.20 -15.77 -6.53
CA GLN A 308 -2.23 -15.09 -5.68
C GLN A 308 -2.67 -15.14 -4.20
N ASP A 309 -3.96 -15.03 -3.92
CA ASP A 309 -4.53 -15.17 -2.57
C ASP A 309 -4.54 -16.62 -2.08
N ASP A 310 -4.83 -17.58 -2.96
CA ASP A 310 -4.67 -19.01 -2.71
C ASP A 310 -3.20 -19.32 -2.32
N TYR A 311 -2.23 -18.82 -3.10
CA TYR A 311 -0.79 -18.96 -2.81
C TYR A 311 -0.40 -18.35 -1.47
N PHE A 312 -0.79 -17.10 -1.19
CA PHE A 312 -0.52 -16.48 0.11
C PHE A 312 -1.09 -17.30 1.27
N THR A 313 -2.28 -17.88 1.12
CA THR A 313 -2.93 -18.67 2.17
C THR A 313 -2.25 -20.03 2.39
N VAL A 314 -1.77 -20.68 1.33
CA VAL A 314 -1.05 -21.97 1.42
C VAL A 314 0.39 -21.80 1.92
N THR A 315 1.10 -20.75 1.51
CA THR A 315 2.54 -20.60 1.76
C THR A 315 2.85 -19.83 3.06
N LEU A 316 1.94 -19.00 3.57
CA LEU A 316 2.14 -18.26 4.82
C LEU A 316 1.58 -19.00 6.04
N ALA A 317 2.46 -19.66 6.80
CA ALA A 317 2.10 -20.15 8.13
C ALA A 317 1.76 -18.97 9.07
N GLY A 318 0.52 -18.94 9.61
CA GLY A 318 0.03 -17.97 10.58
C GLY A 318 -0.99 -16.96 10.02
N ARG A 319 -1.50 -16.05 10.87
CA ARG A 319 -2.47 -15.02 10.44
C ARG A 319 -1.81 -14.02 9.46
N ARG A 320 -2.40 -13.81 8.28
CA ARG A 320 -1.95 -12.84 7.25
C ARG A 320 -1.63 -11.45 7.82
N PHE A 321 -2.45 -10.96 8.74
CA PHE A 321 -2.26 -9.69 9.45
C PHE A 321 -0.85 -9.52 10.00
N GLY A 322 -0.35 -10.49 10.78
CA GLY A 322 0.92 -10.35 11.50
C GLY A 322 2.16 -10.37 10.62
N ARG A 323 2.01 -10.66 9.31
CA ARG A 323 3.08 -10.65 8.31
C ARG A 323 3.28 -9.29 7.63
N GLY A 324 2.29 -8.40 7.65
CA GLY A 324 2.45 -7.07 7.05
C GLY A 324 3.39 -6.17 7.87
N ILE A 325 4.03 -5.19 7.23
CA ILE A 325 4.97 -4.24 7.88
C ILE A 325 4.34 -2.91 8.31
N ARG A 326 3.03 -2.74 8.09
CA ARG A 326 2.30 -1.51 8.41
C ARG A 326 2.21 -1.29 9.93
N PRO A 327 2.25 -0.03 10.39
CA PRO A 327 2.10 0.31 11.81
C PRO A 327 0.72 -0.12 12.32
N VAL A 328 0.68 -0.72 13.51
CA VAL A 328 -0.56 -1.20 14.14
C VAL A 328 -0.79 -0.51 15.49
N ILE A 329 -2.06 -0.25 15.80
CA ILE A 329 -2.51 0.05 17.16
C ILE A 329 -3.32 -1.16 17.65
N ARG A 330 -2.88 -1.81 18.74
CA ARG A 330 -3.60 -2.92 19.37
C ARG A 330 -4.06 -2.61 20.78
N TRP A 331 -5.27 -3.09 21.10
CA TRP A 331 -5.81 -3.14 22.46
C TRP A 331 -5.84 -4.58 22.95
N ILE A 332 -5.52 -4.81 24.22
CA ILE A 332 -5.90 -6.03 24.95
C ILE A 332 -7.19 -5.79 25.72
N LYS A 333 -8.13 -6.72 25.69
CA LYS A 333 -9.34 -6.65 26.52
C LYS A 333 -9.67 -8.00 27.17
N GLY A 334 -9.92 -7.99 28.48
CA GLY A 334 -10.48 -9.12 29.23
C GLY A 334 -11.97 -8.94 29.52
N ASP A 335 -12.55 -9.89 30.24
CA ASP A 335 -13.92 -9.78 30.76
C ASP A 335 -14.00 -8.70 31.87
N GLY A 336 -14.42 -7.50 31.50
CA GLY A 336 -14.54 -6.31 32.38
C GLY A 336 -15.80 -5.48 32.12
N LEU A 337 -15.93 -4.34 32.80
CA LEU A 337 -17.06 -3.38 32.64
C LEU A 337 -16.76 -2.20 31.70
N ASP A 338 -15.61 -2.22 31.02
CA ASP A 338 -15.01 -1.14 30.24
C ASP A 338 -15.40 -1.16 28.75
N ASP A 339 -16.43 -1.89 28.33
CA ASP A 339 -16.82 -2.06 26.92
C ASP A 339 -17.07 -0.75 26.18
N ASP A 340 -17.73 0.22 26.84
CA ASP A 340 -17.97 1.54 26.26
C ASP A 340 -16.66 2.34 26.08
N VAL A 341 -15.68 2.13 26.97
CA VAL A 341 -14.35 2.74 26.87
C VAL A 341 -13.58 2.13 25.70
N THR A 342 -13.54 0.79 25.59
CA THR A 342 -12.86 0.11 24.48
C THR A 342 -13.51 0.44 23.14
N ARG A 343 -14.85 0.45 23.07
CA ARG A 343 -15.60 0.85 21.86
C ARG A 343 -15.24 2.27 21.44
N THR A 344 -15.17 3.19 22.41
CA THR A 344 -14.79 4.59 22.17
C THR A 344 -13.34 4.73 21.72
N ALA A 345 -12.40 3.99 22.34
CA ALA A 345 -10.99 3.99 21.98
C ALA A 345 -10.76 3.61 20.50
N ILE A 346 -11.38 2.51 20.07
CA ILE A 346 -11.27 2.01 18.70
C ILE A 346 -12.02 2.94 17.73
N ALA A 347 -13.18 3.47 18.14
CA ALA A 347 -13.95 4.42 17.34
C ALA A 347 -13.20 5.74 17.08
N GLU A 348 -12.54 6.30 18.09
CA GLU A 348 -11.65 7.46 17.97
C GLU A 348 -10.47 7.16 17.04
N ALA A 349 -9.70 6.12 17.34
CA ALA A 349 -8.47 5.80 16.62
C ALA A 349 -8.74 5.52 15.13
N THR A 350 -9.78 4.76 14.80
CA THR A 350 -10.14 4.45 13.41
C THR A 350 -10.57 5.68 12.61
N ARG A 351 -11.26 6.65 13.24
CA ARG A 351 -11.58 7.94 12.58
C ARG A 351 -10.37 8.85 12.43
N ARG A 352 -9.49 8.86 13.43
CA ARG A 352 -8.39 9.81 13.57
C ARG A 352 -7.19 9.46 12.70
N PHE A 353 -6.83 8.17 12.64
CA PHE A 353 -5.68 7.70 11.89
C PHE A 353 -6.07 7.07 10.55
N GLY A 354 -7.32 6.61 10.41
CA GLY A 354 -7.83 6.02 9.16
C GLY A 354 -6.92 4.92 8.64
N GLN A 355 -6.66 4.93 7.34
CA GLN A 355 -5.76 3.98 6.67
C GLN A 355 -4.26 4.25 6.87
N ARG A 356 -3.85 5.22 7.72
CA ARG A 356 -2.42 5.48 8.04
C ARG A 356 -1.81 4.40 8.93
N VAL A 357 -2.64 3.68 9.67
CA VAL A 357 -2.28 2.58 10.58
C VAL A 357 -3.31 1.45 10.42
N ASP A 358 -3.00 0.29 10.96
CA ASP A 358 -3.93 -0.84 11.08
C ASP A 358 -4.36 -1.02 12.55
N TYR A 359 -5.46 -1.76 12.79
CA TYR A 359 -6.06 -1.89 14.11
C TYR A 359 -6.24 -3.36 14.50
N CYS A 360 -6.01 -3.68 15.77
CA CYS A 360 -6.25 -5.01 16.32
C CYS A 360 -6.89 -4.95 17.71
N LEU A 361 -7.88 -5.79 17.97
CA LEU A 361 -8.42 -6.07 19.29
C LEU A 361 -8.05 -7.50 19.67
N CYS A 362 -7.13 -7.63 20.62
CA CYS A 362 -6.80 -8.88 21.28
C CYS A 362 -7.77 -9.11 22.45
N THR A 363 -8.38 -10.29 22.56
CA THR A 363 -9.38 -10.56 23.61
C THR A 363 -9.13 -11.84 24.38
N ASN A 364 -9.33 -11.83 25.69
CA ASN A 364 -9.43 -13.03 26.50
C ASN A 364 -10.81 -13.13 27.18
N GLY A 365 -11.47 -14.29 27.06
CA GLY A 365 -12.76 -14.56 27.70
C GLY A 365 -13.97 -13.82 27.11
N ILE A 366 -13.83 -13.18 25.94
CA ILE A 366 -14.89 -12.41 25.27
C ILE A 366 -15.40 -13.19 24.06
N ASN A 367 -16.72 -13.34 23.93
CA ASN A 367 -17.36 -14.03 22.81
C ASN A 367 -17.61 -13.11 21.59
N ALA A 368 -17.93 -13.72 20.45
CA ALA A 368 -18.11 -12.99 19.19
C ALA A 368 -19.23 -11.94 19.22
N ASP A 369 -20.35 -12.19 19.91
CA ASP A 369 -21.45 -11.21 20.08
C ASP A 369 -20.95 -9.92 20.73
N ARG A 370 -20.25 -10.04 21.86
CA ARG A 370 -19.74 -8.90 22.60
C ARG A 370 -18.61 -8.18 21.85
N VAL A 371 -17.76 -8.90 21.12
CA VAL A 371 -16.75 -8.27 20.25
C VAL A 371 -17.38 -7.51 19.09
N ARG A 372 -18.41 -8.05 18.44
CA ARG A 372 -19.18 -7.32 17.41
C ARG A 372 -19.73 -6.00 17.95
N ASP A 373 -20.26 -5.99 19.17
CA ASP A 373 -20.78 -4.76 19.80
C ASP A 373 -19.69 -3.79 20.28
N ILE A 374 -18.50 -4.27 20.64
CA ILE A 374 -17.33 -3.40 20.93
C ILE A 374 -16.77 -2.79 19.64
N LEU A 375 -16.74 -3.52 18.53
CA LEU A 375 -16.20 -3.05 17.25
C LEU A 375 -17.23 -2.29 16.39
N ALA A 376 -18.50 -2.25 16.80
CA ALA A 376 -19.62 -1.66 16.05
C ALA A 376 -19.49 -0.16 15.71
N TRP A 377 -18.58 0.59 16.35
CA TRP A 377 -18.33 2.00 16.05
C TRP A 377 -17.07 2.25 15.21
N ALA A 378 -16.26 1.23 14.94
CA ALA A 378 -15.06 1.36 14.11
C ALA A 378 -15.44 1.69 12.65
N VAL A 379 -14.70 2.61 12.03
CA VAL A 379 -14.92 2.99 10.61
C VAL A 379 -13.92 2.37 9.64
N GLU A 380 -12.84 1.78 10.17
CA GLU A 380 -11.80 1.07 9.44
C GLU A 380 -11.82 -0.43 9.79
N PRO A 381 -11.21 -1.31 8.98
CA PRO A 381 -11.05 -2.71 9.33
C PRO A 381 -10.27 -2.89 10.64
N VAL A 382 -10.79 -3.73 11.53
CA VAL A 382 -10.11 -4.11 12.78
C VAL A 382 -9.87 -5.62 12.77
N GLU A 383 -8.68 -6.06 13.19
CA GLU A 383 -8.46 -7.48 13.46
C GLU A 383 -9.07 -7.90 14.78
N TRP A 384 -9.65 -9.09 14.85
CA TRP A 384 -10.02 -9.71 16.12
C TRP A 384 -9.21 -10.99 16.36
N GLN A 385 -8.37 -10.96 17.40
CA GLN A 385 -7.55 -12.09 17.83
C GLN A 385 -7.91 -12.48 19.27
N PRO A 386 -8.74 -13.52 19.47
CA PRO A 386 -8.78 -14.25 20.73
C PRO A 386 -7.37 -14.73 21.09
N VAL A 387 -6.95 -14.52 22.34
CA VAL A 387 -5.61 -14.91 22.81
C VAL A 387 -5.69 -16.09 23.78
N THR A 388 -4.65 -16.91 23.74
CA THR A 388 -4.49 -18.16 24.50
C THR A 388 -3.08 -18.23 25.08
N PRO A 389 -2.77 -19.17 26.00
CA PRO A 389 -1.40 -19.35 26.49
C PRO A 389 -0.39 -19.66 25.38
N ALA A 390 -0.82 -20.23 24.24
CA ALA A 390 0.03 -20.54 23.10
C ALA A 390 0.56 -19.28 22.37
N ASP A 391 -0.14 -18.15 22.46
CA ASP A 391 0.27 -16.89 21.82
C ASP A 391 1.54 -16.26 22.46
N ASN A 392 1.89 -16.67 23.68
CA ASN A 392 3.18 -16.39 24.31
C ASN A 392 3.60 -17.57 25.23
N LEU A 393 3.99 -18.68 24.59
CA LEU A 393 4.38 -19.91 25.27
C LEU A 393 5.50 -19.70 26.31
N THR A 394 6.45 -18.81 26.04
CA THR A 394 7.52 -18.43 26.97
C THR A 394 6.95 -17.91 28.28
N LEU A 395 6.07 -16.91 28.23
CA LEU A 395 5.48 -16.31 29.43
C LEU A 395 4.51 -17.28 30.12
N ALA A 396 3.70 -18.02 29.36
CA ALA A 396 2.81 -19.05 29.89
C ALA A 396 3.58 -20.08 30.72
N THR A 397 4.71 -20.59 30.20
CA THR A 397 5.56 -21.56 30.89
C THR A 397 6.08 -21.02 32.22
N ARG A 398 6.43 -19.73 32.29
CA ARG A 398 6.90 -19.08 33.55
C ARG A 398 5.77 -18.92 34.57
N LEU A 399 4.55 -18.59 34.12
CA LEU A 399 3.37 -18.45 34.96
C LEU A 399 2.90 -19.81 35.51
N GLU A 400 2.83 -20.83 34.65
CA GLU A 400 2.48 -22.20 35.02
C GLU A 400 3.48 -22.82 36.00
N ALA A 401 4.79 -22.62 35.78
CA ALA A 401 5.83 -23.06 36.72
C ALA A 401 5.73 -22.40 38.10
N ALA A 402 5.14 -21.21 38.18
CA ALA A 402 4.83 -20.51 39.43
C ALA A 402 3.49 -20.92 40.06
N GLY A 403 2.76 -21.86 39.45
CA GLY A 403 1.44 -22.31 39.91
C GLY A 403 0.29 -21.33 39.58
N CYS A 404 0.50 -20.40 38.65
CA CYS A 404 -0.55 -19.51 38.15
C CYS A 404 -1.20 -20.13 36.90
N PRO A 405 -2.46 -20.62 36.97
CA PRO A 405 -3.15 -21.14 35.79
C PRO A 405 -3.67 -19.99 34.89
N PRO A 406 -4.04 -20.25 33.62
CA PRO A 406 -4.46 -19.23 32.65
C PRO A 406 -5.58 -18.30 33.13
N GLU A 407 -6.60 -18.83 33.82
CA GLU A 407 -7.70 -18.05 34.42
C GLU A 407 -7.23 -17.04 35.48
N HIS A 408 -6.00 -17.20 36.00
CA HIS A 408 -5.38 -16.32 36.98
C HIS A 408 -4.27 -15.43 36.40
N TYR A 409 -3.92 -15.53 35.10
CA TYR A 409 -2.88 -14.68 34.49
C TYR A 409 -3.19 -13.18 34.63
N GLY A 410 -4.46 -12.76 34.73
CA GLY A 410 -4.82 -11.38 35.08
C GLY A 410 -4.20 -10.35 34.13
N TYR A 411 -3.41 -9.41 34.65
CA TYR A 411 -2.77 -8.37 33.83
C TYR A 411 -1.74 -8.91 32.85
N TRP A 412 -1.18 -10.11 33.10
CA TRP A 412 -0.22 -10.74 32.18
C TRP A 412 -0.80 -11.04 30.79
N TRP A 413 -2.14 -11.13 30.66
CA TRP A 413 -2.82 -11.35 29.36
C TRP A 413 -2.47 -10.30 28.30
N LYS A 414 -2.08 -9.10 28.72
CA LYS A 414 -1.58 -8.03 27.83
C LYS A 414 -0.45 -8.47 26.91
N TRP A 415 0.41 -9.36 27.41
CA TRP A 415 1.63 -9.78 26.73
C TRP A 415 1.41 -11.03 25.86
N PHE A 416 0.14 -11.34 25.55
CA PHE A 416 -0.28 -12.37 24.62
C PHE A 416 -0.95 -11.72 23.38
N PRO A 417 -0.51 -12.02 22.16
CA PRO A 417 0.88 -12.41 21.85
C PRO A 417 1.88 -11.32 22.29
N GLU A 418 3.18 -11.61 22.22
CA GLU A 418 4.21 -10.57 22.40
C GLU A 418 4.08 -9.44 21.37
N ARG A 419 3.86 -9.82 20.11
CA ARG A 419 3.66 -8.90 18.97
C ARG A 419 2.49 -9.41 18.14
N VAL A 420 1.55 -8.53 17.78
CA VAL A 420 0.67 -8.80 16.62
C VAL A 420 1.30 -8.32 15.31
N ARG A 421 2.42 -7.58 15.39
CA ARG A 421 3.08 -6.93 14.25
C ARG A 421 4.59 -6.97 14.39
N GLY A 422 5.20 -8.14 14.19
CA GLY A 422 6.63 -8.34 14.43
C GLY A 422 7.55 -7.41 13.62
N GLN A 423 7.25 -7.21 12.33
CA GLN A 423 8.10 -6.47 11.38
C GLN A 423 7.62 -5.04 11.07
N GLY A 424 6.65 -4.52 11.83
CA GLY A 424 6.16 -3.15 11.70
C GLY A 424 6.08 -2.45 13.07
N PRO A 425 5.83 -1.14 13.12
CA PRO A 425 5.63 -0.44 14.39
C PRO A 425 4.37 -0.94 15.11
N GLU A 426 4.39 -1.02 16.44
CA GLU A 426 3.27 -1.54 17.24
C GLU A 426 3.02 -0.67 18.47
N TRP A 427 1.77 -0.20 18.64
CA TRP A 427 1.28 0.32 19.91
C TRP A 427 0.49 -0.77 20.64
N ILE A 428 0.79 -1.00 21.91
CA ILE A 428 0.09 -1.94 22.79
C ILE A 428 -0.62 -1.12 23.89
N LEU A 429 -1.95 -1.22 23.96
CA LEU A 429 -2.80 -0.49 24.90
C LEU A 429 -3.69 -1.45 25.71
N ASP A 430 -4.11 -0.99 26.88
CA ASP A 430 -5.18 -1.62 27.66
C ASP A 430 -6.57 -1.21 27.13
N GLY A 431 -7.57 -2.06 27.34
CA GLY A 431 -8.95 -1.86 26.89
C GLY A 431 -9.64 -0.60 27.43
N ASP A 432 -9.10 0.00 28.49
CA ASP A 432 -9.55 1.25 29.09
C ASP A 432 -8.68 2.48 28.72
N MET A 433 -7.88 2.39 27.65
CA MET A 433 -7.10 3.51 27.10
C MET A 433 -7.66 4.06 25.79
N VAL A 434 -7.93 5.38 25.76
CA VAL A 434 -8.48 6.11 24.61
C VAL A 434 -7.43 7.08 24.06
N ILE A 435 -7.32 7.16 22.73
CA ILE A 435 -6.39 8.05 22.03
C ILE A 435 -7.18 9.24 21.44
N THR A 436 -6.91 10.45 21.91
CA THR A 436 -7.62 11.69 21.57
C THR A 436 -6.79 12.67 20.73
N GLY A 437 -5.55 12.30 20.39
CA GLY A 437 -4.62 13.11 19.60
C GLY A 437 -3.56 12.25 18.91
N ALA A 438 -2.71 12.90 18.12
CA ALA A 438 -1.48 12.30 17.61
C ALA A 438 -0.31 12.92 18.40
N PRO A 439 0.57 12.13 19.04
CA PRO A 439 1.78 12.67 19.66
C PRO A 439 2.70 13.31 18.62
N THR A 440 3.61 14.19 19.08
CA THR A 440 4.62 14.86 18.23
C THR A 440 5.53 13.87 17.51
N TRP A 441 5.78 12.71 18.10
CA TRP A 441 6.57 11.60 17.55
C TRP A 441 5.77 10.61 16.70
N PHE A 442 4.45 10.80 16.53
CA PHE A 442 3.57 9.85 15.81
C PHE A 442 4.07 9.47 14.42
N ASP A 443 4.49 10.44 13.61
CA ASP A 443 4.92 10.14 12.25
C ASP A 443 6.28 9.43 12.18
N GLN A 444 7.17 9.63 13.16
CA GLN A 444 8.41 8.85 13.30
C GLN A 444 8.11 7.40 13.69
N TRP A 445 7.15 7.20 14.60
CA TRP A 445 6.72 5.85 14.99
C TRP A 445 6.07 5.14 13.80
N ARG A 446 5.20 5.85 13.08
CA ARG A 446 4.49 5.34 11.89
C ARG A 446 5.43 4.95 10.75
N THR A 447 6.59 5.60 10.60
CA THR A 447 7.64 5.23 9.63
C THR A 447 8.64 4.19 10.18
N GLY A 448 8.52 3.78 11.44
CA GLY A 448 9.43 2.83 12.09
C GLY A 448 10.80 3.42 12.46
N GLN A 449 10.89 4.75 12.57
CA GLN A 449 12.09 5.51 12.90
C GLN A 449 12.14 5.99 14.36
N ASP A 450 11.02 5.88 15.10
CA ASP A 450 10.96 6.24 16.52
C ASP A 450 11.59 5.18 17.43
N GLU A 451 11.92 5.60 18.65
CA GLU A 451 12.46 4.76 19.71
C GLU A 451 11.38 3.90 20.39
N CYS A 452 11.81 3.00 21.29
CA CYS A 452 10.90 2.30 22.18
C CYS A 452 10.38 3.26 23.26
N ARG A 453 9.06 3.37 23.43
CA ARG A 453 8.44 4.25 24.44
C ARG A 453 7.49 3.49 25.36
N VAL A 454 7.43 3.89 26.62
CA VAL A 454 6.58 3.27 27.65
C VAL A 454 5.99 4.37 28.53
N THR A 455 4.70 4.30 28.87
CA THR A 455 4.04 5.26 29.78
C THR A 455 4.75 5.43 31.12
N GLN A 456 4.55 6.59 31.75
CA GLN A 456 5.05 6.92 33.07
C GLN A 456 3.89 7.06 34.06
N ASP A 457 4.10 6.68 35.33
CA ASP A 457 3.22 7.05 36.45
C ASP A 457 4.06 7.68 37.57
N ASP A 458 4.49 8.94 37.38
CA ASP A 458 5.49 9.61 38.22
C ASP A 458 5.02 9.90 39.66
N ARG A 459 3.70 9.98 39.84
CA ARG A 459 3.02 10.35 41.08
C ARG A 459 2.68 9.16 41.98
N TRP A 460 2.55 7.95 41.44
CA TRP A 460 2.19 6.78 42.24
C TRP A 460 3.25 6.45 43.32
N PRO A 461 2.85 5.99 44.52
CA PRO A 461 3.80 5.63 45.58
C PRO A 461 4.83 4.57 45.15
N LYS A 462 6.11 4.87 45.42
CA LYS A 462 7.29 4.03 45.09
C LYS A 462 7.10 2.56 45.45
N ASP A 463 6.59 2.31 46.65
CA ASP A 463 6.51 0.97 47.24
C ASP A 463 5.30 0.15 46.72
N GLY A 464 4.42 0.75 45.92
CA GLY A 464 3.17 0.14 45.47
C GLY A 464 3.06 -0.14 43.97
N LEU A 465 4.03 0.29 43.14
CA LEU A 465 3.92 0.19 41.68
C LEU A 465 4.46 -1.14 41.11
N TYR A 466 5.56 -1.65 41.67
CA TYR A 466 6.37 -2.71 41.03
C TYR A 466 6.35 -4.07 41.73
N GLY A 467 5.51 -4.23 42.75
CA GLY A 467 5.40 -5.46 43.51
C GLY A 467 6.75 -5.95 44.06
N HIS A 468 6.98 -7.26 43.98
CA HIS A 468 8.24 -7.87 44.40
C HIS A 468 9.47 -7.48 43.56
N TYR A 469 9.29 -6.77 42.44
CA TYR A 469 10.37 -6.42 41.50
C TYR A 469 10.85 -4.95 41.64
N ALA A 470 10.35 -4.20 42.63
CA ALA A 470 10.73 -2.80 42.85
C ALA A 470 12.24 -2.54 42.97
N ALA A 471 13.03 -3.53 43.40
CA ALA A 471 14.49 -3.45 43.49
C ALA A 471 15.22 -3.50 42.12
N TYR A 472 14.51 -3.86 41.04
CA TYR A 472 15.06 -3.97 39.67
C TYR A 472 14.69 -2.78 38.79
N VAL A 473 13.79 -1.91 39.26
CA VAL A 473 13.28 -0.76 38.50
C VAL A 473 13.90 0.53 39.04
N ASP A 474 14.47 1.33 38.14
CA ASP A 474 14.89 2.69 38.43
C ASP A 474 13.65 3.55 38.68
N ASN A 475 13.61 4.10 39.89
CA ASN A 475 12.54 4.94 40.40
C ASN A 475 12.62 6.38 39.89
N SER A 476 13.58 6.72 39.01
CA SER A 476 13.67 7.98 38.28
C SER A 476 12.65 8.05 37.14
N SER A 477 12.66 7.07 36.23
CA SER A 477 11.81 7.03 35.04
C SER A 477 10.35 6.68 35.31
N ARG A 478 10.02 6.03 36.44
CA ARG A 478 8.64 5.69 36.83
C ARG A 478 7.84 4.98 35.72
N LEU A 479 8.49 4.11 34.95
CA LEU A 479 7.84 3.40 33.84
C LEU A 479 6.62 2.61 34.34
N TYR A 480 5.53 2.70 33.59
CA TYR A 480 4.25 2.06 33.79
C TYR A 480 3.95 1.21 32.56
N SER A 481 3.54 -0.05 32.72
CA SER A 481 3.42 -1.05 31.65
C SER A 481 2.14 -0.88 30.82
N GLY A 482 1.62 0.35 30.80
CA GLY A 482 0.43 0.82 30.10
C GLY A 482 0.62 0.91 28.60
N LEU A 483 0.58 2.12 28.02
CA LEU A 483 0.83 2.27 26.59
C LEU A 483 2.31 2.02 26.32
N ILE A 484 2.59 1.06 25.44
CA ILE A 484 3.94 0.76 24.94
C ILE A 484 3.95 1.00 23.43
N ALA A 485 4.94 1.76 22.96
CA ALA A 485 5.25 1.93 21.54
C ALA A 485 6.54 1.20 21.19
N LEU A 486 6.45 0.27 20.24
CA LEU A 486 7.54 -0.58 19.78
C LEU A 486 7.93 -0.22 18.33
N PRO A 487 9.23 -0.06 18.03
CA PRO A 487 9.71 -0.05 16.66
C PRO A 487 9.60 -1.44 15.98
N PRO A 488 9.77 -1.49 14.64
CA PRO A 488 9.88 -2.74 13.89
C PRO A 488 10.95 -3.68 14.46
N GLY A 489 10.67 -4.98 14.54
CA GLY A 489 11.65 -6.01 14.90
C GLY A 489 12.08 -6.06 16.37
N LEU A 490 11.63 -5.15 17.24
CA LEU A 490 11.98 -5.17 18.67
C LEU A 490 11.15 -6.20 19.47
N TYR A 491 11.77 -7.33 19.81
CA TYR A 491 11.21 -8.33 20.71
C TYR A 491 11.73 -8.11 22.13
N TYR A 492 10.83 -8.04 23.11
CA TYR A 492 11.11 -7.70 24.51
C TYR A 492 11.04 -8.91 25.46
N MET A 493 10.47 -10.04 25.02
CA MET A 493 10.43 -11.26 25.84
C MET A 493 11.81 -11.79 26.28
N PRO A 494 12.92 -11.65 25.52
CA PRO A 494 14.25 -11.99 26.03
C PRO A 494 14.67 -11.18 27.27
N ALA A 495 14.25 -9.91 27.36
CA ALA A 495 14.49 -9.08 28.54
C ALA A 495 13.58 -9.48 29.71
N VAL A 496 12.30 -9.77 29.45
CA VAL A 496 11.35 -10.30 30.44
C VAL A 496 11.85 -11.64 31.03
N GLU A 497 12.32 -12.55 30.19
CA GLU A 497 12.94 -13.80 30.62
C GLU A 497 14.20 -13.59 31.48
N ALA A 498 15.04 -12.61 31.14
CA ALA A 498 16.22 -12.29 31.93
C ALA A 498 15.87 -11.76 33.34
N ILE A 499 14.78 -11.00 33.48
CA ILE A 499 14.26 -10.56 34.79
C ILE A 499 13.67 -11.75 35.57
N LEU A 500 12.79 -12.54 34.94
CA LEU A 500 12.16 -13.72 35.55
C LEU A 500 13.16 -14.84 35.88
N GLY A 501 14.28 -14.92 35.18
CA GLY A 501 15.37 -15.84 35.48
C GLY A 501 16.22 -15.42 36.69
N ARG A 502 16.34 -14.11 36.95
CA ARG A 502 17.02 -13.56 38.15
C ARG A 502 16.13 -13.64 39.38
N GLN A 503 14.85 -13.31 39.23
CA GLN A 503 13.84 -13.45 40.26
C GLN A 503 12.61 -14.16 39.68
N PRO A 504 12.51 -15.49 39.88
CA PRO A 504 11.31 -16.24 39.57
C PRO A 504 10.08 -15.69 40.29
N LEU A 505 8.91 -15.89 39.70
CA LEU A 505 7.63 -15.66 40.38
C LEU A 505 7.50 -16.64 41.56
N ASN A 506 6.86 -16.19 42.64
CA ASN A 506 6.63 -17.00 43.83
C ASN A 506 5.69 -18.17 43.51
N PHE A 507 5.89 -19.33 44.16
CA PHE A 507 4.95 -20.45 44.02
C PHE A 507 3.57 -20.10 44.59
N GLY A 508 2.51 -20.41 43.85
CA GLY A 508 1.14 -19.97 44.13
C GLY A 508 0.82 -18.57 43.61
N HIS A 509 1.54 -18.09 42.60
CA HIS A 509 1.34 -16.77 41.98
C HIS A 509 -0.10 -16.59 41.44
N ASP A 510 -0.65 -15.38 41.58
CA ASP A 510 -1.92 -14.95 41.01
C ASP A 510 -1.69 -13.63 40.26
N GLY A 511 -1.74 -13.68 38.93
CA GLY A 511 -1.50 -12.53 38.04
C GLY A 511 -2.50 -11.38 38.16
N ARG A 512 -3.53 -11.51 38.99
CA ARG A 512 -4.48 -10.43 39.33
C ARG A 512 -4.09 -9.67 40.59
N ARG A 513 -3.03 -10.09 41.28
CA ARG A 513 -2.54 -9.57 42.57
C ARG A 513 -1.08 -9.12 42.45
N ASP A 514 -0.60 -8.45 43.49
CA ASP A 514 0.82 -8.20 43.80
C ASP A 514 1.66 -7.38 42.79
N MET A 515 1.10 -6.91 41.67
CA MET A 515 1.75 -6.01 40.68
C MET A 515 3.08 -6.54 40.10
N CYS A 516 3.31 -7.85 40.15
CA CYS A 516 4.52 -8.48 39.61
C CYS A 516 4.70 -8.25 38.10
N GLU A 517 3.60 -8.22 37.34
CA GLU A 517 3.58 -7.93 35.91
C GLU A 517 4.21 -6.55 35.65
N GLN A 518 3.62 -5.50 36.22
CA GLN A 518 4.10 -4.13 36.14
C GLN A 518 5.59 -4.00 36.52
N GLY A 519 6.03 -4.65 37.59
CA GLY A 519 7.44 -4.63 38.00
C GLY A 519 8.39 -5.29 37.01
N VAL A 520 8.04 -6.47 36.50
CA VAL A 520 8.85 -7.22 35.52
C VAL A 520 8.94 -6.48 34.19
N ILE A 521 7.82 -5.95 33.71
CA ILE A 521 7.76 -5.24 32.43
C ILE A 521 8.51 -3.91 32.52
N ALA A 522 8.34 -3.12 33.59
CA ALA A 522 9.12 -1.89 33.79
C ALA A 522 10.64 -2.16 33.83
N ALA A 523 11.07 -3.21 34.55
CA ALA A 523 12.48 -3.61 34.59
C ALA A 523 13.01 -4.06 33.21
N ALA A 524 12.21 -4.82 32.45
CA ALA A 524 12.59 -5.28 31.12
C ALA A 524 12.70 -4.11 30.10
N PHE A 525 11.73 -3.20 30.07
CA PHE A 525 11.78 -2.06 29.15
C PHE A 525 12.85 -1.03 29.52
N GLN A 526 13.20 -0.91 30.80
CA GLN A 526 14.37 -0.15 31.22
C GLN A 526 15.68 -0.74 30.67
N THR A 527 15.87 -2.07 30.65
CA THR A 527 17.10 -2.65 30.05
C THR A 527 17.16 -2.52 28.53
N ILE A 528 16.01 -2.34 27.88
CA ILE A 528 15.87 -2.03 26.45
C ILE A 528 16.13 -0.52 26.17
N GLY A 529 16.19 0.32 27.21
CA GLY A 529 16.39 1.77 27.06
C GLY A 529 15.14 2.52 26.62
N ALA A 530 13.95 2.07 27.04
CA ALA A 530 12.68 2.71 26.67
C ALA A 530 12.54 4.13 27.24
N THR A 531 12.12 5.07 26.40
CA THR A 531 11.90 6.47 26.77
C THR A 531 10.51 6.65 27.39
N PRO A 532 10.38 7.33 28.56
CA PRO A 532 9.07 7.57 29.19
C PRO A 532 8.13 8.39 28.31
N ILE A 533 6.85 8.01 28.24
CA ILE A 533 5.76 8.88 27.79
C ILE A 533 5.23 9.60 29.04
N PRO A 534 5.38 10.93 29.14
CA PRO A 534 5.05 11.66 30.37
C PRO A 534 3.57 11.65 30.71
N LEU A 535 3.25 11.75 31.99
CA LEU A 535 1.86 11.65 32.44
C LEU A 535 0.99 12.86 32.08
N TYR A 536 1.60 14.02 31.77
CA TYR A 536 0.86 15.16 31.21
C TYR A 536 0.48 14.98 29.73
N GLU A 537 1.09 14.02 29.02
CA GLU A 537 0.77 13.64 27.65
C GLU A 537 -0.24 12.49 27.56
N PHE A 538 -0.18 11.54 28.51
CA PHE A 538 -1.10 10.41 28.60
C PHE A 538 -1.64 10.21 30.03
N PRO A 539 -2.44 11.14 30.55
CA PRO A 539 -2.88 11.17 31.94
C PRO A 539 -3.75 9.99 32.38
N PHE A 540 -3.70 9.70 33.69
CA PHE A 540 -4.60 8.76 34.32
C PHE A 540 -5.91 9.44 34.74
N ALA A 541 -7.02 8.88 34.29
CA ALA A 541 -8.36 9.22 34.73
C ALA A 541 -8.89 8.10 35.64
N ARG A 542 -8.23 7.85 36.79
CA ARG A 542 -8.54 6.67 37.64
C ARG A 542 -9.94 6.80 38.25
N ALA A 543 -10.73 5.72 38.19
CA ALA A 543 -12.14 5.73 38.60
C ALA A 543 -12.40 5.99 40.11
N PHE A 544 -11.34 6.12 40.92
CA PHE A 544 -11.39 6.42 42.36
C PHE A 544 -10.79 7.79 42.73
N GLU A 545 -10.30 8.55 41.75
CA GLU A 545 -9.75 9.90 41.94
C GLU A 545 -10.75 10.97 41.49
N GLU A 546 -10.81 12.10 42.19
CA GLU A 546 -11.78 13.17 41.90
C GLU A 546 -11.46 13.95 40.62
N GLN A 547 -10.16 14.04 40.30
CA GLN A 547 -9.59 14.77 39.17
C GLN A 547 -8.74 13.83 38.31
N VAL A 548 -8.50 14.23 37.06
CA VAL A 548 -7.54 13.57 36.17
C VAL A 548 -6.11 13.88 36.65
N ASP A 549 -5.26 12.86 36.65
CA ASP A 549 -3.88 12.94 37.10
C ASP A 549 -2.92 13.08 35.92
N TYR A 550 -2.34 14.29 35.81
CA TYR A 550 -1.34 14.68 34.81
C TYR A 550 0.10 14.58 35.34
N GLY A 551 0.31 13.94 36.49
CA GLY A 551 1.63 13.74 37.09
C GLY A 551 2.20 14.97 37.80
N VAL A 552 3.50 14.94 38.10
CA VAL A 552 4.13 15.97 38.95
C VAL A 552 4.21 17.36 38.29
N LEU A 553 4.15 17.41 36.96
CA LEU A 553 4.18 18.65 36.18
C LEU A 553 2.78 19.26 35.98
N GLY A 554 1.71 18.49 36.21
CA GLY A 554 0.33 18.94 35.99
C GLY A 554 -0.02 19.11 34.50
N ASP A 555 -1.27 19.50 34.24
CA ASP A 555 -1.81 19.64 32.88
C ASP A 555 -1.05 20.70 32.07
N GLN A 556 -0.44 20.26 30.95
CA GLN A 556 0.27 21.12 30.01
C GLN A 556 -0.57 21.46 28.76
N GLY A 557 -1.80 20.96 28.65
CA GLY A 557 -2.64 21.09 27.46
C GLY A 557 -2.17 20.26 26.26
N THR A 558 -1.24 19.30 26.47
CA THR A 558 -0.65 18.45 25.43
C THR A 558 -1.13 16.99 25.47
N ALA A 559 -2.16 16.69 26.28
CA ALA A 559 -2.70 15.34 26.42
C ALA A 559 -3.29 14.82 25.10
N TRP A 560 -2.75 13.71 24.59
CA TRP A 560 -3.19 13.06 23.34
C TRP A 560 -3.86 11.69 23.58
N GLY A 561 -4.04 11.30 24.83
CA GLY A 561 -4.88 10.18 25.22
C GLY A 561 -5.15 10.16 26.73
N TYR A 562 -5.94 9.20 27.18
CA TYR A 562 -6.34 9.04 28.58
C TYR A 562 -6.38 7.56 28.94
N HIS A 563 -5.88 7.23 30.13
CA HIS A 563 -6.04 5.91 30.73
C HIS A 563 -7.14 5.93 31.79
N PHE A 564 -8.31 5.33 31.51
CA PHE A 564 -9.47 5.29 32.40
C PHE A 564 -9.37 4.21 33.49
N GLY A 565 -8.20 4.13 34.14
CA GLY A 565 -7.81 3.04 35.02
C GLY A 565 -8.89 2.63 36.04
N ASN A 566 -9.06 1.31 36.19
CA ASN A 566 -10.14 0.64 36.93
C ASN A 566 -11.54 0.71 36.30
N ALA A 567 -11.72 1.26 35.08
CA ALA A 567 -13.01 1.18 34.36
C ALA A 567 -13.50 -0.26 34.20
N PHE A 568 -12.58 -1.22 34.00
CA PHE A 568 -12.91 -2.64 33.87
C PHE A 568 -13.56 -3.25 35.15
N ARG A 569 -13.47 -2.58 36.32
CA ARG A 569 -14.09 -3.02 37.59
C ARG A 569 -15.27 -2.19 38.04
N ARG A 570 -15.45 -0.97 37.51
CA ARG A 570 -16.47 -0.01 37.97
C ARG A 570 -16.67 1.13 36.98
N ARG A 571 -17.84 1.76 37.05
CA ARG A 571 -18.16 3.04 36.42
C ARG A 571 -17.03 4.06 36.62
N ASN A 572 -16.58 4.70 35.54
CA ASN A 572 -15.56 5.75 35.57
C ASN A 572 -16.21 7.11 35.24
N LEU A 573 -16.31 8.00 36.24
CA LEU A 573 -16.98 9.30 36.10
C LEU A 573 -16.22 10.30 35.21
N HIS A 574 -14.91 10.09 34.99
CA HIS A 574 -14.13 10.93 34.07
C HIS A 574 -14.47 10.62 32.62
N PHE A 575 -14.59 9.34 32.28
CA PHE A 575 -15.00 8.90 30.94
C PHE A 575 -16.37 9.48 30.56
N GLU A 576 -17.34 9.42 31.47
CA GLU A 576 -18.67 10.01 31.27
C GLU A 576 -18.63 11.54 31.14
N ARG A 577 -17.81 12.21 31.95
CA ARG A 577 -17.64 13.67 31.92
C ARG A 577 -17.04 14.13 30.58
N LEU A 578 -15.95 13.50 30.15
CA LEU A 578 -15.27 13.83 28.89
C LEU A 578 -16.13 13.48 27.67
N THR A 579 -16.89 12.38 27.74
CA THR A 579 -17.92 12.04 26.75
C THR A 579 -19.02 13.10 26.66
N ALA A 580 -19.59 13.51 27.81
CA ALA A 580 -20.63 14.54 27.87
C ALA A 580 -20.15 15.94 27.44
N GLN A 581 -18.85 16.20 27.55
CA GLN A 581 -18.18 17.41 27.06
C GLN A 581 -17.81 17.35 25.57
N GLY A 582 -17.99 16.20 24.90
CA GLY A 582 -17.58 15.99 23.51
C GLY A 582 -16.07 15.89 23.30
N VAL A 583 -15.29 15.68 24.36
CA VAL A 583 -13.83 15.42 24.29
C VAL A 583 -13.56 14.01 23.79
N LEU A 584 -14.46 13.07 24.09
CA LEU A 584 -14.45 11.70 23.55
C LEU A 584 -15.65 11.52 22.62
N PHE A 585 -15.42 10.89 21.47
CA PHE A 585 -16.48 10.43 20.59
C PHE A 585 -17.46 9.51 21.32
N SER A 586 -18.75 9.78 21.16
CA SER A 586 -19.81 8.84 21.50
C SER A 586 -20.93 8.93 20.48
N ARG A 587 -21.76 7.89 20.42
CA ARG A 587 -22.90 7.83 19.49
C ARG A 587 -24.15 7.34 20.19
N THR A 588 -25.21 8.11 20.09
CA THR A 588 -26.56 7.78 20.60
C THR A 588 -27.51 7.32 19.49
N SER A 589 -27.29 7.76 18.25
CA SER A 589 -28.06 7.33 17.08
C SER A 589 -27.79 5.87 16.72
N PRO A 590 -28.81 5.08 16.32
CA PRO A 590 -28.61 3.71 15.87
C PRO A 590 -27.64 3.62 14.69
N LEU A 591 -27.01 2.46 14.54
CA LEU A 591 -26.13 2.11 13.42
C LEU A 591 -26.96 1.47 12.32
N SER A 592 -26.65 1.80 11.07
CA SER A 592 -26.97 0.95 9.93
C SER A 592 -26.17 -0.36 10.00
N LEU A 593 -26.61 -1.38 9.25
CA LEU A 593 -25.87 -2.65 9.15
C LEU A 593 -24.46 -2.44 8.57
N LEU A 594 -24.30 -1.54 7.58
CA LEU A 594 -23.00 -1.20 6.98
C LEU A 594 -22.00 -0.67 8.01
N GLU A 595 -22.45 0.23 8.89
CA GLU A 595 -21.63 0.83 9.95
C GLU A 595 -21.28 -0.20 11.02
N ARG A 596 -22.27 -0.96 11.50
CA ARG A 596 -22.06 -1.99 12.55
C ARG A 596 -21.00 -3.04 12.15
N PHE A 597 -20.90 -3.33 10.86
CA PHE A 597 -19.97 -4.33 10.31
C PHE A 597 -18.85 -3.72 9.46
N ALA A 598 -18.57 -2.42 9.57
CA ALA A 598 -17.46 -1.77 8.85
C ALA A 598 -16.09 -2.35 9.22
N TRP A 599 -15.91 -2.78 10.48
CA TRP A 599 -14.67 -3.42 10.97
C TRP A 599 -14.34 -4.75 10.26
N MET A 600 -15.34 -5.39 9.63
CA MET A 600 -15.19 -6.64 8.86
C MET A 600 -14.86 -6.40 7.38
N LYS A 601 -14.70 -5.15 6.93
CA LYS A 601 -14.28 -4.83 5.55
C LYS A 601 -12.96 -5.53 5.19
N ASN A 602 -12.87 -5.96 3.93
CA ASN A 602 -11.70 -6.64 3.38
C ASN A 602 -10.78 -5.63 2.65
N ALA A 603 -9.98 -4.87 3.41
CA ALA A 603 -9.14 -3.80 2.87
C ALA A 603 -7.72 -3.79 3.48
N GLY A 604 -6.82 -3.03 2.85
CA GLY A 604 -5.42 -2.96 3.25
C GLY A 604 -4.74 -4.33 3.11
N GLN A 605 -4.18 -4.84 4.21
CA GLN A 605 -3.52 -6.16 4.25
C GLN A 605 -4.46 -7.37 4.22
N TRP A 606 -5.77 -7.15 4.36
CA TRP A 606 -6.75 -8.23 4.46
C TRP A 606 -7.18 -8.76 3.11
N GLY A 607 -7.41 -7.84 2.18
CA GLY A 607 -7.66 -8.13 0.78
C GLY A 607 -6.47 -7.76 -0.09
N ILE A 608 -6.70 -7.76 -1.40
CA ILE A 608 -5.85 -7.09 -2.37
C ILE A 608 -6.61 -5.82 -2.81
N PRO A 609 -5.94 -4.70 -3.13
CA PRO A 609 -6.64 -3.48 -3.57
C PRO A 609 -7.62 -3.77 -4.72
N GLY A 610 -8.86 -3.30 -4.58
CA GLY A 610 -9.95 -3.57 -5.53
C GLY A 610 -10.81 -4.81 -5.26
N TRP A 611 -10.57 -5.57 -4.17
CA TRP A 611 -11.28 -6.83 -3.86
C TRP A 611 -12.41 -6.74 -2.81
N GLY A 612 -12.94 -5.55 -2.55
CA GLY A 612 -13.99 -5.37 -1.54
C GLY A 612 -15.29 -4.90 -2.19
N MET A 613 -16.38 -5.63 -1.99
CA MET A 613 -17.74 -5.19 -2.31
C MET A 613 -17.97 -3.75 -1.81
N PRO A 614 -18.29 -2.79 -2.70
CA PRO A 614 -18.57 -1.41 -2.33
C PRO A 614 -19.76 -1.30 -1.36
N ASP A 615 -19.78 -0.24 -0.56
CA ASP A 615 -20.88 -0.02 0.40
C ASP A 615 -22.23 0.12 -0.31
N ASP A 616 -22.29 0.78 -1.46
CA ASP A 616 -23.53 0.96 -2.24
C ASP A 616 -24.06 -0.36 -2.84
N ALA A 617 -23.17 -1.21 -3.36
CA ALA A 617 -23.52 -2.57 -3.80
C ALA A 617 -24.09 -3.39 -2.64
N ALA A 618 -23.48 -3.27 -1.45
CA ALA A 618 -23.97 -3.91 -0.25
C ALA A 618 -25.33 -3.36 0.25
N VAL A 619 -25.61 -2.05 0.13
CA VAL A 619 -26.97 -1.50 0.39
C VAL A 619 -27.98 -2.17 -0.53
N LEU A 620 -27.72 -2.14 -1.84
CA LEU A 620 -28.62 -2.67 -2.86
C LEU A 620 -28.92 -4.17 -2.66
N ILE A 621 -27.90 -4.96 -2.30
CA ILE A 621 -28.07 -6.38 -1.96
C ILE A 621 -28.98 -6.55 -0.73
N LEU A 622 -28.78 -5.75 0.31
CA LEU A 622 -29.63 -5.78 1.52
C LEU A 622 -31.06 -5.34 1.25
N GLU A 623 -31.29 -4.37 0.36
CA GLU A 623 -32.62 -3.92 -0.02
C GLU A 623 -33.44 -5.07 -0.63
N TYR A 624 -32.85 -5.83 -1.57
CA TYR A 624 -33.48 -7.01 -2.15
C TYR A 624 -33.59 -8.18 -1.17
N ALA A 625 -32.62 -8.35 -0.27
CA ALA A 625 -32.61 -9.42 0.73
C ALA A 625 -33.76 -9.34 1.74
N GLN A 626 -34.40 -8.17 1.92
CA GLN A 626 -35.56 -8.00 2.81
C GLN A 626 -36.72 -8.97 2.49
N ALA A 627 -36.91 -9.35 1.23
CA ALA A 627 -37.96 -10.31 0.83
C ALA A 627 -37.68 -11.75 1.34
N PHE A 628 -36.48 -12.02 1.85
CA PHE A 628 -36.01 -13.35 2.25
C PHE A 628 -35.75 -13.49 3.75
N ILE A 629 -36.21 -12.51 4.55
CA ILE A 629 -36.18 -12.60 6.03
C ILE A 629 -36.88 -13.88 6.49
N GLY A 630 -36.23 -14.61 7.41
CA GLY A 630 -36.71 -15.90 7.90
C GLY A 630 -36.54 -17.07 6.93
N GLN A 631 -36.00 -16.86 5.73
CA GLN A 631 -35.64 -17.91 4.78
C GLN A 631 -34.15 -18.29 4.90
N THR A 632 -33.74 -19.38 4.24
CA THR A 632 -32.32 -19.78 4.17
C THR A 632 -31.76 -19.34 2.82
N VAL A 633 -30.75 -18.48 2.81
CA VAL A 633 -30.14 -17.88 1.60
C VAL A 633 -28.71 -18.37 1.43
N LEU A 634 -28.18 -18.34 0.20
CA LEU A 634 -26.81 -18.70 -0.11
C LEU A 634 -25.98 -17.44 -0.41
N GLU A 635 -24.75 -17.40 0.09
CA GLU A 635 -23.72 -16.44 -0.25
C GLU A 635 -22.49 -17.22 -0.77
N LEU A 636 -21.94 -16.76 -1.90
CA LEU A 636 -20.71 -17.31 -2.48
C LEU A 636 -19.64 -16.22 -2.48
N GLY A 637 -18.59 -16.39 -1.68
CA GLY A 637 -17.60 -15.35 -1.36
C GLY A 637 -17.75 -14.84 0.08
N THR A 638 -17.37 -15.65 1.07
CA THR A 638 -17.46 -15.25 2.49
C THR A 638 -16.50 -14.13 2.87
N SER A 639 -15.25 -14.18 2.38
CA SER A 639 -14.15 -13.32 2.83
C SER A 639 -14.01 -13.31 4.38
N ARG A 640 -14.10 -12.15 5.04
CA ARG A 640 -14.13 -12.01 6.52
C ARG A 640 -15.54 -12.14 7.13
N GLY A 641 -16.58 -12.35 6.31
CA GLY A 641 -17.97 -12.56 6.71
C GLY A 641 -18.87 -11.32 6.73
N ARG A 642 -18.48 -10.20 6.10
CA ARG A 642 -19.19 -8.92 6.25
C ARG A 642 -20.64 -8.97 5.76
N MET A 643 -20.86 -9.45 4.54
CA MET A 643 -22.20 -9.53 3.95
C MET A 643 -23.04 -10.61 4.64
N SER A 644 -22.47 -11.77 4.97
CA SER A 644 -23.07 -12.80 5.83
C SER A 644 -23.60 -12.25 7.16
N ALA A 645 -22.82 -11.41 7.83
CA ALA A 645 -23.20 -10.78 9.10
C ALA A 645 -24.39 -9.83 8.94
N MET A 646 -24.41 -9.04 7.85
CA MET A 646 -25.51 -8.13 7.53
C MET A 646 -26.79 -8.88 7.15
N LEU A 647 -26.71 -9.90 6.29
CA LEU A 647 -27.85 -10.74 5.91
C LEU A 647 -28.46 -11.50 7.11
N ALA A 648 -27.61 -12.04 8.00
CA ALA A 648 -28.08 -12.69 9.22
C ALA A 648 -28.71 -11.70 10.21
N SER A 649 -28.15 -10.49 10.32
CA SER A 649 -28.70 -9.41 11.16
C SER A 649 -29.99 -8.81 10.62
N LEU A 650 -30.19 -8.82 9.30
CA LEU A 650 -31.46 -8.49 8.63
C LEU A 650 -32.56 -9.52 8.95
N GLY A 651 -32.17 -10.77 9.26
CA GLY A 651 -33.06 -11.83 9.70
C GLY A 651 -33.07 -13.08 8.81
N CYS A 652 -32.19 -13.17 7.81
CA CYS A 652 -32.00 -14.39 7.03
C CYS A 652 -31.28 -15.48 7.87
N ARG A 653 -31.40 -16.75 7.46
CA ARG A 653 -30.40 -17.77 7.77
C ARG A 653 -29.45 -17.82 6.58
N VAL A 654 -28.15 -17.73 6.79
CA VAL A 654 -27.17 -17.66 5.70
C VAL A 654 -26.36 -18.95 5.66
N THR A 655 -26.30 -19.59 4.50
CA THR A 655 -25.20 -20.50 4.17
C THR A 655 -24.20 -19.69 3.37
N THR A 656 -22.93 -19.67 3.78
CA THR A 656 -21.89 -18.91 3.08
C THR A 656 -20.71 -19.82 2.76
N VAL A 657 -20.13 -19.65 1.56
CA VAL A 657 -19.13 -20.56 0.98
C VAL A 657 -17.92 -19.77 0.51
N ASP A 658 -16.73 -20.20 0.92
CA ASP A 658 -15.45 -19.66 0.45
C ASP A 658 -14.38 -20.76 0.45
N ARG A 659 -13.34 -20.63 -0.37
CA ARG A 659 -12.19 -21.55 -0.33
C ARG A 659 -11.40 -21.44 0.97
N HIS A 660 -11.40 -20.26 1.62
CA HIS A 660 -10.59 -19.98 2.81
C HIS A 660 -11.37 -19.30 3.93
N ASP A 661 -11.18 -19.79 5.16
CA ASP A 661 -11.70 -19.14 6.37
C ASP A 661 -10.77 -18.02 6.82
N ARG A 662 -11.01 -16.79 6.34
CA ARG A 662 -10.23 -15.59 6.70
C ARG A 662 -10.66 -15.01 8.06
N GLY A 663 -10.94 -15.89 9.03
CA GLY A 663 -11.51 -15.57 10.35
C GLY A 663 -13.04 -15.43 10.35
N ALA A 664 -13.72 -15.78 9.26
CA ALA A 664 -15.16 -15.64 9.13
C ALA A 664 -15.92 -16.49 10.15
N ARG A 665 -15.52 -17.75 10.40
CA ARG A 665 -16.17 -18.59 11.43
C ARG A 665 -16.14 -17.93 12.81
N GLN A 666 -14.99 -17.37 13.17
CA GLN A 666 -14.79 -16.65 14.42
C GLN A 666 -15.71 -15.42 14.48
N ASN A 667 -15.63 -14.54 13.47
CA ASN A 667 -16.38 -13.29 13.42
C ASN A 667 -17.91 -13.47 13.40
N LEU A 668 -18.40 -14.61 12.89
CA LEU A 668 -19.82 -14.92 12.68
C LEU A 668 -20.43 -15.84 13.75
N GLU A 669 -19.64 -16.38 14.68
CA GLU A 669 -20.12 -17.25 15.76
C GLU A 669 -21.31 -16.59 16.51
N GLY A 670 -22.38 -17.35 16.78
CA GLY A 670 -23.60 -16.85 17.42
C GLY A 670 -24.65 -16.25 16.46
N LEU A 671 -24.25 -15.84 15.24
CA LEU A 671 -25.21 -15.45 14.20
C LEU A 671 -25.82 -16.68 13.52
N LYS A 672 -26.93 -16.48 12.79
CA LYS A 672 -27.59 -17.54 12.00
C LYS A 672 -26.87 -17.80 10.68
N VAL A 673 -25.56 -18.08 10.75
CA VAL A 673 -24.69 -18.33 9.60
C VAL A 673 -24.02 -19.69 9.68
N THR A 674 -24.07 -20.45 8.59
CA THR A 674 -23.30 -21.67 8.36
C THR A 674 -22.16 -21.35 7.41
N VAL A 675 -20.93 -21.32 7.91
CA VAL A 675 -19.72 -21.07 7.10
C VAL A 675 -19.15 -22.39 6.60
N ILE A 676 -19.10 -22.53 5.27
CA ILE A 676 -18.59 -23.69 4.56
C ILE A 676 -17.26 -23.30 3.91
N VAL A 677 -16.22 -24.11 4.17
CA VAL A 677 -14.91 -23.96 3.52
C VAL A 677 -14.83 -25.01 2.43
N ASP A 678 -15.09 -24.60 1.20
CA ASP A 678 -15.18 -25.44 0.00
C ASP A 678 -15.01 -24.58 -1.26
N ASP A 679 -14.68 -25.21 -2.38
CA ASP A 679 -14.77 -24.54 -3.67
C ASP A 679 -16.25 -24.34 -4.08
N ALA A 680 -16.58 -23.17 -4.61
CA ALA A 680 -17.96 -22.84 -4.97
C ALA A 680 -18.55 -23.78 -6.04
N VAL A 681 -17.74 -24.26 -7.00
CA VAL A 681 -18.21 -25.25 -8.01
C VAL A 681 -18.49 -26.59 -7.32
N HIS A 682 -17.56 -27.06 -6.48
CA HIS A 682 -17.70 -28.32 -5.77
C HIS A 682 -18.92 -28.32 -4.84
N TYR A 683 -19.09 -27.26 -4.05
CA TYR A 683 -20.27 -27.09 -3.19
C TYR A 683 -21.57 -27.05 -4.00
N LEU A 684 -21.63 -26.18 -5.02
CA LEU A 684 -22.84 -26.05 -5.86
C LEU A 684 -23.16 -27.31 -6.65
N ALA A 685 -22.19 -28.18 -6.95
CA ALA A 685 -22.41 -29.46 -7.62
C ALA A 685 -22.90 -30.57 -6.67
N THR A 686 -22.39 -30.59 -5.44
CA THR A 686 -22.69 -31.64 -4.44
C THR A 686 -23.92 -31.36 -3.60
N THR A 687 -24.27 -30.08 -3.37
CA THR A 687 -25.47 -29.72 -2.59
C THR A 687 -26.76 -30.17 -3.27
N THR A 688 -27.72 -30.65 -2.46
CA THR A 688 -29.09 -30.98 -2.88
C THR A 688 -30.09 -29.89 -2.48
N GLN A 689 -29.64 -28.86 -1.77
CA GLN A 689 -30.47 -27.75 -1.32
C GLN A 689 -30.66 -26.73 -2.44
N THR A 690 -31.90 -26.23 -2.58
CA THR A 690 -32.21 -25.03 -3.36
C THR A 690 -32.37 -23.81 -2.45
N PHE A 691 -32.07 -22.64 -2.98
CA PHE A 691 -32.07 -21.37 -2.26
C PHE A 691 -32.96 -20.34 -2.99
N PRO A 692 -33.83 -19.61 -2.27
CA PRO A 692 -34.70 -18.58 -2.86
C PRO A 692 -33.93 -17.29 -3.20
N LEU A 693 -32.79 -17.07 -2.54
CA LEU A 693 -31.82 -16.02 -2.84
C LEU A 693 -30.42 -16.63 -2.86
N ILE A 694 -29.64 -16.31 -3.91
CA ILE A 694 -28.19 -16.52 -3.97
C ILE A 694 -27.52 -15.17 -4.21
N VAL A 695 -26.60 -14.79 -3.32
CA VAL A 695 -25.71 -13.63 -3.44
C VAL A 695 -24.34 -14.12 -3.92
N ILE A 696 -23.77 -13.45 -4.91
CA ILE A 696 -22.53 -13.87 -5.60
C ILE A 696 -21.50 -12.74 -5.57
N ASP A 697 -20.37 -13.01 -4.91
CA ASP A 697 -19.15 -12.19 -4.85
C ASP A 697 -17.90 -13.12 -4.84
N PHE A 698 -17.82 -14.03 -5.82
CA PHE A 698 -16.64 -14.90 -5.99
C PHE A 698 -15.65 -14.34 -7.03
N HIS A 699 -14.38 -14.72 -6.90
CA HIS A 699 -13.32 -14.30 -7.80
C HIS A 699 -13.32 -15.13 -9.10
N GLY A 700 -13.12 -14.46 -10.23
CA GLY A 700 -13.11 -15.06 -11.57
C GLY A 700 -14.36 -14.72 -12.37
N ASN A 701 -14.18 -13.85 -13.37
CA ASN A 701 -15.27 -13.39 -14.23
C ASN A 701 -14.93 -13.58 -15.72
N ALA A 702 -14.32 -14.72 -16.06
CA ALA A 702 -14.17 -15.18 -17.44
C ALA A 702 -15.42 -15.93 -17.95
N PRO A 703 -15.77 -15.85 -19.24
CA PRO A 703 -16.84 -16.65 -19.83
C PRO A 703 -16.66 -18.17 -19.66
N THR A 704 -15.43 -18.68 -19.65
CA THR A 704 -15.10 -20.10 -19.40
C THR A 704 -15.51 -20.55 -18.01
N GLN A 705 -15.30 -19.71 -17.00
CA GLN A 705 -15.69 -19.99 -15.61
C GLN A 705 -17.22 -19.95 -15.47
N TRP A 706 -17.88 -18.98 -16.10
CA TRP A 706 -19.34 -18.85 -16.10
C TRP A 706 -20.07 -19.97 -16.85
N GLN A 707 -19.44 -20.65 -17.82
CA GLN A 707 -19.96 -21.90 -18.39
C GLN A 707 -20.09 -23.02 -17.34
N THR A 708 -19.22 -23.03 -16.33
CA THR A 708 -19.28 -23.98 -15.20
C THR A 708 -20.27 -23.50 -14.13
N TYR A 709 -20.27 -22.21 -13.78
CA TYR A 709 -21.14 -21.67 -12.74
C TYR A 709 -22.63 -21.67 -13.13
N ALA A 710 -22.96 -21.23 -14.34
CA ALA A 710 -24.34 -21.01 -14.77
C ALA A 710 -25.29 -22.22 -14.59
N PRO A 711 -24.98 -23.44 -15.08
CA PRO A 711 -25.88 -24.59 -14.91
C PRO A 711 -26.04 -25.02 -13.44
N LEU A 712 -25.00 -24.83 -12.62
CA LEU A 712 -25.04 -25.16 -11.19
C LEU A 712 -25.88 -24.14 -10.41
N LEU A 713 -25.70 -22.84 -10.68
CA LEU A 713 -26.52 -21.77 -10.12
C LEU A 713 -27.99 -21.92 -10.50
N GLN A 714 -28.29 -22.23 -11.77
CA GLN A 714 -29.66 -22.50 -12.25
C GLN A 714 -30.31 -23.68 -11.51
N ARG A 715 -29.54 -24.75 -11.23
CA ARG A 715 -30.01 -25.92 -10.47
C ARG A 715 -30.26 -25.61 -8.99
N CYS A 716 -29.41 -24.79 -8.38
CA CYS A 716 -29.49 -24.45 -6.95
C CYS A 716 -30.43 -23.28 -6.63
N LEU A 717 -30.91 -22.54 -7.64
CA LEU A 717 -31.88 -21.47 -7.45
C LEU A 717 -33.32 -22.01 -7.40
N ALA A 718 -34.05 -21.68 -6.35
CA ALA A 718 -35.48 -22.01 -6.24
C ALA A 718 -36.31 -21.27 -7.29
N GLN A 719 -37.53 -21.75 -7.55
CA GLN A 719 -38.45 -21.18 -8.54
C GLN A 719 -39.78 -20.83 -7.85
N PRO A 720 -40.18 -19.54 -7.77
CA PRO A 720 -39.42 -18.36 -8.17
C PRO A 720 -38.22 -18.09 -7.24
N GLY A 721 -37.20 -17.41 -7.77
CA GLY A 721 -35.96 -17.09 -7.03
C GLY A 721 -35.24 -15.84 -7.54
N LEU A 722 -34.19 -15.45 -6.81
CA LEU A 722 -33.38 -14.26 -7.08
C LEU A 722 -31.87 -14.59 -7.04
N LEU A 723 -31.14 -14.19 -8.09
CA LEU A 723 -29.69 -14.03 -8.03
C LEU A 723 -29.35 -12.54 -7.88
N LEU A 724 -28.43 -12.25 -6.97
CA LEU A 724 -27.77 -10.95 -6.85
C LEU A 724 -26.29 -11.17 -7.13
N ILE A 725 -25.80 -10.60 -8.23
CA ILE A 725 -24.46 -10.86 -8.76
C ILE A 725 -23.70 -9.55 -8.73
N ASP A 726 -22.73 -9.41 -7.82
CA ASP A 726 -21.81 -8.28 -7.82
C ASP A 726 -20.83 -8.38 -9.00
N ASN A 727 -19.99 -7.37 -9.20
CA ASN A 727 -18.97 -7.35 -10.26
C ASN A 727 -19.54 -7.45 -11.69
N ALA A 728 -20.79 -7.01 -11.89
CA ALA A 728 -21.57 -7.30 -13.08
C ALA A 728 -21.14 -6.52 -14.34
N VAL A 729 -20.49 -5.37 -14.18
CA VAL A 729 -19.96 -4.55 -15.28
C VAL A 729 -18.45 -4.27 -15.17
N LEU A 730 -17.68 -5.19 -14.55
CA LEU A 730 -16.21 -5.08 -14.48
C LEU A 730 -15.55 -4.74 -15.82
N TRP A 731 -16.06 -5.26 -16.94
CA TRP A 731 -15.56 -4.94 -18.29
C TRP A 731 -15.58 -3.44 -18.68
N LYS A 732 -16.32 -2.59 -17.95
CA LYS A 732 -16.31 -1.13 -18.12
C LYS A 732 -15.15 -0.45 -17.39
N ILE A 733 -14.53 -1.12 -16.43
CA ILE A 733 -13.35 -0.66 -15.70
C ILE A 733 -12.10 -1.00 -16.53
N PRO A 734 -11.23 -0.04 -16.89
CA PRO A 734 -10.11 -0.29 -17.82
C PRO A 734 -9.17 -1.43 -17.42
N GLU A 735 -8.94 -1.59 -16.12
CA GLU A 735 -8.09 -2.62 -15.49
C GLU A 735 -8.71 -4.03 -15.55
N TRP A 736 -10.02 -4.13 -15.78
CA TRP A 736 -10.80 -5.37 -15.72
C TRP A 736 -11.58 -5.63 -17.02
N LYS A 737 -11.18 -5.01 -18.14
CA LYS A 737 -11.87 -5.09 -19.43
C LYS A 737 -12.06 -6.52 -19.96
N GLU A 738 -11.22 -7.47 -19.56
CA GLU A 738 -11.39 -8.91 -19.89
C GLU A 738 -12.53 -9.62 -19.12
N GLU A 739 -12.97 -9.08 -17.97
CA GLU A 739 -13.95 -9.68 -17.06
C GLU A 739 -15.38 -9.58 -17.62
N THR A 740 -15.73 -10.53 -18.49
CA THR A 740 -16.94 -10.52 -19.34
C THR A 740 -17.89 -11.68 -19.06
N GLY A 741 -17.62 -12.52 -18.06
CA GLY A 741 -18.36 -13.74 -17.74
C GLY A 741 -19.81 -13.51 -17.26
N VAL A 742 -20.03 -12.54 -16.35
CA VAL A 742 -21.38 -12.13 -15.93
C VAL A 742 -22.17 -11.66 -17.15
N ARG A 743 -21.58 -10.78 -17.97
CA ARG A 743 -22.22 -10.32 -19.22
C ARG A 743 -22.55 -11.50 -20.15
N TRP A 744 -21.63 -12.44 -20.34
CA TRP A 744 -21.86 -13.64 -21.15
C TRP A 744 -23.05 -14.46 -20.63
N PHE A 745 -23.21 -14.58 -19.31
CA PHE A 745 -24.34 -15.26 -18.65
C PHE A 745 -25.66 -14.49 -18.81
N LEU A 746 -25.64 -13.16 -18.59
CA LEU A 746 -26.84 -12.32 -18.72
C LEU A 746 -27.39 -12.28 -20.16
N GLU A 747 -26.52 -12.36 -21.16
CA GLU A 747 -26.90 -12.50 -22.57
C GLU A 747 -27.50 -13.89 -22.92
N ARG A 748 -27.46 -14.86 -21.98
CA ARG A 748 -27.81 -16.28 -22.18
C ARG A 748 -28.73 -16.83 -21.09
N LEU A 749 -29.53 -15.97 -20.46
CA LEU A 749 -30.50 -16.37 -19.45
C LEU A 749 -31.57 -17.32 -20.04
N PRO A 750 -32.06 -18.31 -19.26
CA PRO A 750 -33.14 -19.19 -19.70
C PRO A 750 -34.43 -18.45 -20.04
N GLU A 751 -35.32 -19.09 -20.81
CA GLU A 751 -36.66 -18.56 -21.06
C GLU A 751 -37.42 -18.35 -19.73
N GLY A 752 -38.10 -17.22 -19.62
CA GLY A 752 -38.79 -16.81 -18.39
C GLY A 752 -37.90 -16.20 -17.30
N TRP A 753 -36.58 -16.08 -17.51
CA TRP A 753 -35.71 -15.34 -16.61
C TRP A 753 -35.60 -13.87 -17.05
N THR A 754 -35.49 -12.96 -16.10
CA THR A 754 -35.36 -11.51 -16.36
C THR A 754 -34.19 -10.92 -15.59
N VAL A 755 -33.55 -9.90 -16.12
CA VAL A 755 -32.45 -9.18 -15.46
C VAL A 755 -32.74 -7.69 -15.39
N HIS A 756 -32.41 -7.10 -14.25
CA HIS A 756 -32.20 -5.66 -14.11
C HIS A 756 -30.74 -5.43 -13.70
N LEU A 757 -30.04 -4.56 -14.40
CA LEU A 757 -28.61 -4.31 -14.22
C LEU A 757 -28.42 -2.90 -13.64
N HIS A 758 -27.88 -2.84 -12.43
CA HIS A 758 -27.43 -1.59 -11.81
C HIS A 758 -25.98 -1.38 -12.20
N GLU A 759 -25.74 -0.54 -13.20
CA GLU A 759 -24.39 -0.34 -13.76
C GLU A 759 -23.50 0.57 -12.91
N GLU A 760 -24.09 1.43 -12.08
CA GLU A 760 -23.39 2.40 -11.24
C GLU A 760 -23.87 2.34 -9.79
N PRO A 761 -22.99 2.55 -8.79
CA PRO A 761 -21.54 2.72 -8.96
C PRO A 761 -20.85 1.43 -9.41
N LEU A 762 -19.78 1.57 -10.19
CA LEU A 762 -18.90 0.45 -10.56
C LEU A 762 -18.43 -0.31 -9.29
N PRO A 763 -18.39 -1.66 -9.31
CA PRO A 763 -18.41 -2.54 -10.49
C PRO A 763 -19.81 -3.04 -10.90
N GLY A 764 -20.88 -2.50 -10.29
CA GLY A 764 -22.29 -2.76 -10.60
C GLY A 764 -22.82 -4.14 -10.21
N VAL A 765 -24.15 -4.23 -10.04
CA VAL A 765 -24.85 -5.42 -9.55
C VAL A 765 -25.95 -5.85 -10.53
N ALA A 766 -25.96 -7.13 -10.91
CA ALA A 766 -27.03 -7.74 -11.69
C ALA A 766 -28.07 -8.42 -10.79
N VAL A 767 -29.34 -8.12 -11.04
CA VAL A 767 -30.50 -8.63 -10.30
C VAL A 767 -31.28 -9.54 -11.25
N VAL A 768 -31.10 -10.85 -11.11
CA VAL A 768 -31.73 -11.84 -12.02
C VAL A 768 -32.88 -12.53 -11.30
N ARG A 769 -34.09 -12.43 -11.88
CA ARG A 769 -35.34 -12.99 -11.35
C ARG A 769 -35.82 -14.13 -12.23
N THR A 770 -36.39 -15.13 -11.59
CA THR A 770 -37.11 -16.22 -12.27
C THR A 770 -38.61 -16.11 -12.01
N LEU A 771 -39.42 -16.62 -12.95
CA LEU A 771 -40.89 -16.63 -12.89
C LEU A 771 -41.46 -17.78 -12.03
#